data_AF-A0A1J5UN44-F1
#
_entry.id   AF-A0A1J5UN44-F1
#
_cell.length_a   1.000
_cell.length_b   1.000
_cell.length_c   1.000
_cell.angle_alpha   90.00
_cell.angle_beta   90.00
_cell.angle_gamma   90.00
#
_symmetry.space_group_name_H-M   'P 1'
#
loop_
_entity.id
_entity.type
_entity.pdbx_description
1 polymer ?
#
loop_
_entity_poly.entity_id
_entity_poly.type
_entity_poly.pdbx_seq_one_letter_code
_entity_poly.pdbx_strand_id
1 'polypeptide(L)'
;MKIINMIESIDEGNKEDGIRSIADKINKRLHELEQTMEGNLGRWAWELLQNAKDSVSNENGRNVCVEIELNEDNVIFKHNGSFFTELDIRGLINQISSKEVGEDEQTRNTGRFGTGFLTTHMLSKKVKIASIVKTKKGEFHNFDFLLDRDGKNTNELIPKIELTRARFQESTRPIDHDYNQKSFNTSFHYLLETDEQKEVANKGIVEFSKLIPYVLTFIPKIKEVNIIDNVFDNSMCFRNSDEIIDDILSIIKKSTDSEISDILILKASNDKVSIAIEVEDTGDSYSIKDIENIPKLFCDFPLIGSENFYFPMVVNSFFFNPLTERDGIWLKNDINDEVIENRDLLENSVELYKELINEIAENSFYDLYNLATTKIPTTEVKFFDRRWYVESIQNPLRKFLKKAKIVETNNGKVSMGEVYFPDATLAKEKCEKIWQFSLDLKVNKLPIKQHIQKWSSVIWGDCNKVDINNLVTDLKGKKNVTMLTESLGFEEPQVFDWLNECLKFIYEQKATLFNNFEIIPDQKGNLRACDKLYLDEIEDEKLKEIAELVGYDFYEELVHKNIFLEHCINKKIITDVANKITNLINEENFGEKRNSAIILLVDWFEDNEKKGKECFSRLYQNKDKLLVDTFTTEGRKDLLSMMKGRNISQVSDLIKQAGGDLGKIKESIGKAKQLDDLFEKHGVANIEELKKCIVLTSGMVPAQLKVEITQEILASLGVTTPQELEVALQDENVSDRFFHESTPNFKMFQYAQEIIKRAEKNILEFLREHPDYDCSGFEKLAPTVLGGVTKYGQTIVIVIRPSDNKQVIIYSDSEKVSLVGYENAELWIEDGKNSPRHLTLGKVLKSTGITKIPI
;
A
#
# COMPACT_ATOMS: atom_id res chain seq x y z
N MET A 1 -5.16 -95.33 19.58
CA MET A 1 -5.82 -94.52 20.64
C MET A 1 -4.84 -93.58 21.34
N LYS A 2 -3.84 -94.02 22.12
CA LYS A 2 -2.92 -93.09 22.83
C LYS A 2 -2.15 -92.08 21.94
N ILE A 3 -1.74 -92.48 20.73
CA ILE A 3 -1.07 -91.59 19.77
C ILE A 3 -2.06 -90.59 19.13
N ILE A 4 -3.30 -91.02 18.92
CA ILE A 4 -4.36 -90.16 18.36
C ILE A 4 -4.72 -89.06 19.37
N ASN A 5 -4.88 -89.41 20.65
CA ASN A 5 -5.11 -88.42 21.71
C ASN A 5 -3.92 -87.46 21.93
N MET A 6 -2.68 -87.90 21.65
CA MET A 6 -1.51 -87.02 21.76
C MET A 6 -1.39 -86.05 20.58
N ILE A 7 -1.76 -86.49 19.37
CA ILE A 7 -1.85 -85.62 18.20
C ILE A 7 -2.99 -84.61 18.37
N GLU A 8 -4.16 -85.05 18.86
CA GLU A 8 -5.29 -84.17 19.19
C GLU A 8 -4.90 -83.13 20.25
N SER A 9 -4.17 -83.53 21.30
CA SER A 9 -3.68 -82.60 22.34
C SER A 9 -2.64 -81.61 21.82
N ILE A 10 -1.78 -82.00 20.88
CA ILE A 10 -0.82 -81.08 20.23
C ILE A 10 -1.56 -80.13 19.27
N ASP A 11 -2.58 -80.61 18.55
CA ASP A 11 -3.40 -79.77 17.66
C ASP A 11 -4.28 -78.78 18.44
N GLU A 12 -4.78 -79.15 19.62
CA GLU A 12 -5.43 -78.24 20.56
C GLU A 12 -4.44 -77.18 21.10
N GLY A 13 -3.25 -77.60 21.54
CA GLY A 13 -2.19 -76.68 21.96
C GLY A 13 -1.75 -75.71 20.87
N ASN A 14 -1.60 -76.18 19.62
CA ASN A 14 -1.27 -75.34 18.47
C ASN A 14 -2.37 -74.31 18.15
N LYS A 15 -3.65 -74.67 18.36
CA LYS A 15 -4.77 -73.73 18.19
C LYS A 15 -4.78 -72.67 19.30
N GLU A 16 -4.57 -73.08 20.56
CA GLU A 16 -4.47 -72.15 21.69
C GLU A 16 -3.28 -71.19 21.53
N ASP A 17 -2.10 -71.70 21.19
CA ASP A 17 -0.91 -70.89 20.93
C ASP A 17 -1.09 -69.94 19.74
N GLY A 18 -1.81 -70.37 18.70
CA GLY A 18 -2.16 -69.53 17.56
C GLY A 18 -3.06 -68.36 17.94
N ILE A 19 -4.12 -68.59 18.72
CA ILE A 19 -5.02 -67.52 19.17
C ILE A 19 -4.32 -66.59 20.15
N ARG A 20 -3.48 -67.13 21.04
CA ARG A 20 -2.68 -66.34 21.96
C ARG A 20 -1.71 -65.40 21.23
N SER A 21 -0.99 -65.91 20.22
CA SER A 21 -0.10 -65.11 19.38
C SER A 21 -0.83 -63.96 18.67
N ILE A 22 -2.05 -64.23 18.17
CA ILE A 22 -2.92 -63.20 17.58
C ILE A 22 -3.30 -62.13 18.64
N ALA A 23 -3.74 -62.56 19.82
CA ALA A 23 -4.13 -61.67 20.90
C ALA A 23 -2.95 -60.79 21.37
N ASP A 24 -1.74 -61.36 21.52
CA ASP A 24 -0.52 -60.63 21.87
C ASP A 24 -0.18 -59.57 20.82
N LYS A 25 -0.27 -59.92 19.53
CA LYS A 25 0.00 -59.00 18.41
C LYS A 25 -1.00 -57.83 18.37
N ILE A 26 -2.28 -58.11 18.60
CA ILE A 26 -3.32 -57.07 18.66
C ILE A 26 -3.06 -56.16 19.87
N ASN A 27 -2.82 -56.72 21.05
CA ASN A 27 -2.61 -55.96 22.28
C ASN A 27 -1.40 -55.03 22.17
N LYS A 28 -0.26 -55.56 21.69
CA LYS A 28 0.96 -54.78 21.48
C LYS A 28 0.70 -53.58 20.58
N ARG A 29 -0.01 -53.79 19.46
CA ARG A 29 -0.22 -52.75 18.47
C ARG A 29 -1.27 -51.73 18.87
N LEU A 30 -2.33 -52.14 19.57
CA LEU A 30 -3.27 -51.21 20.19
C LEU A 30 -2.56 -50.31 21.20
N HIS A 31 -1.64 -50.87 21.99
CA HIS A 31 -0.86 -50.09 22.94
C HIS A 31 0.10 -49.11 22.26
N GLU A 32 0.75 -49.51 21.15
CA GLU A 32 1.57 -48.60 20.33
C GLU A 32 0.74 -47.44 19.76
N LEU A 33 -0.48 -47.71 19.28
CA LEU A 33 -1.42 -46.68 18.76
C LEU A 33 -1.93 -45.74 19.86
N GLU A 34 -2.19 -46.24 21.07
CA GLU A 34 -2.60 -45.42 22.22
C GLU A 34 -1.50 -44.43 22.63
N GLN A 35 -0.22 -44.79 22.42
CA GLN A 35 0.91 -43.91 22.74
C GLN A 35 1.18 -42.83 21.67
N THR A 36 0.61 -42.95 20.47
CA THR A 36 0.82 -42.01 19.34
C THR A 36 -0.40 -41.14 19.04
N MET A 37 -1.40 -41.10 19.93
CA MET A 37 -2.67 -40.38 19.70
C MET A 37 -2.54 -38.85 19.60
N GLU A 38 -1.51 -38.25 20.21
CA GLU A 38 -1.30 -36.79 20.18
C GLU A 38 -0.93 -36.33 18.76
N GLY A 39 -1.94 -35.94 17.97
CA GLY A 39 -1.78 -35.31 16.65
C GLY A 39 -2.44 -36.02 15.48
N ASN A 40 -3.09 -37.18 15.66
CA ASN A 40 -3.51 -38.05 14.55
C ASN A 40 -5.01 -38.43 14.58
N LEU A 41 -5.87 -37.55 15.09
CA LEU A 41 -7.28 -37.84 15.42
C LEU A 41 -8.16 -38.13 14.19
N GLY A 42 -7.83 -37.58 13.01
CA GLY A 42 -8.55 -37.83 11.75
C GLY A 42 -8.10 -39.06 10.94
N ARG A 43 -7.05 -39.77 11.37
CA ARG A 43 -6.43 -40.85 10.58
C ARG A 43 -7.39 -42.00 10.26
N TRP A 44 -8.31 -42.31 11.17
CA TRP A 44 -9.26 -43.42 11.00
C TRP A 44 -10.12 -43.28 9.73
N ALA A 45 -10.56 -42.07 9.38
CA ALA A 45 -11.42 -41.83 8.23
C ALA A 45 -10.66 -42.05 6.92
N TRP A 46 -9.38 -41.64 6.87
CA TRP A 46 -8.50 -41.87 5.73
C TRP A 46 -8.20 -43.34 5.52
N GLU A 47 -7.96 -44.11 6.59
CA GLU A 47 -7.71 -45.55 6.50
C GLU A 47 -8.95 -46.30 5.96
N LEU A 48 -10.16 -45.89 6.36
CA LEU A 48 -11.40 -46.46 5.83
C LEU A 48 -11.63 -46.10 4.36
N LEU A 49 -11.39 -44.84 3.99
CA LEU A 49 -11.47 -44.38 2.60
C LEU A 49 -10.43 -45.09 1.71
N GLN A 50 -9.22 -45.30 2.22
CA GLN A 50 -8.18 -46.08 1.55
C GLN A 50 -8.60 -47.53 1.34
N ASN A 51 -9.17 -48.19 2.36
CA ASN A 51 -9.69 -49.56 2.22
C ASN A 51 -10.80 -49.64 1.17
N ALA A 52 -11.68 -48.65 1.12
CA ALA A 52 -12.74 -48.57 0.12
C ALA A 52 -12.16 -48.40 -1.30
N LYS A 53 -11.19 -47.50 -1.50
CA LYS A 53 -10.46 -47.32 -2.77
C LYS A 53 -9.73 -48.59 -3.20
N ASP A 54 -8.94 -49.19 -2.30
CA ASP A 54 -8.13 -50.38 -2.58
C ASP A 54 -9.02 -51.57 -2.97
N SER A 55 -10.25 -51.67 -2.45
CA SER A 55 -11.18 -52.75 -2.79
C SER A 55 -11.55 -52.82 -4.27
N VAL A 56 -11.46 -51.71 -5.01
CA VAL A 56 -11.78 -51.63 -6.45
C VAL A 56 -10.55 -51.35 -7.31
N SER A 57 -9.33 -51.44 -6.75
CA SER A 57 -8.09 -51.05 -7.43
C SER A 57 -7.85 -51.81 -8.74
N ASN A 58 -8.23 -53.09 -8.76
CA ASN A 58 -8.09 -54.03 -9.88
C ASN A 58 -9.31 -54.06 -10.82
N GLU A 59 -10.37 -53.29 -10.53
CA GLU A 59 -11.58 -53.23 -11.34
C GLU A 59 -11.56 -51.98 -12.23
N ASN A 60 -11.43 -52.17 -13.54
CA ASN A 60 -11.39 -51.05 -14.49
C ASN A 60 -12.75 -50.33 -14.56
N GLY A 61 -12.75 -49.00 -14.44
CA GLY A 61 -13.93 -48.16 -14.58
C GLY A 61 -14.88 -48.15 -13.37
N ARG A 62 -14.52 -48.83 -12.27
CA ARG A 62 -15.31 -48.80 -11.03
C ARG A 62 -14.86 -47.65 -10.13
N ASN A 63 -15.82 -46.77 -9.80
CA ASN A 63 -15.62 -45.67 -8.86
C ASN A 63 -16.20 -45.99 -7.48
N VAL A 64 -15.60 -45.39 -6.45
CA VAL A 64 -16.04 -45.52 -5.06
C VAL A 64 -16.87 -44.31 -4.66
N CYS A 65 -17.99 -44.57 -4.01
CA CYS A 65 -18.79 -43.59 -3.28
C CYS A 65 -18.76 -43.99 -1.79
N VAL A 66 -18.67 -42.99 -0.92
CA VAL A 66 -18.58 -43.17 0.54
C VAL A 66 -19.64 -42.33 1.22
N GLU A 67 -20.16 -42.85 2.33
CA GLU A 67 -21.06 -42.14 3.24
C GLU A 67 -20.54 -42.30 4.68
N ILE A 68 -20.44 -41.22 5.42
CA ILE A 68 -20.02 -41.20 6.81
C ILE A 68 -21.12 -40.54 7.63
N GLU A 69 -21.69 -41.26 8.59
CA GLU A 69 -22.72 -40.74 9.51
C GLU A 69 -22.11 -40.58 10.90
N LEU A 70 -22.14 -39.37 11.45
CA LEU A 70 -21.78 -39.07 12.83
C LEU A 70 -23.07 -38.93 13.65
N ASN A 71 -23.26 -39.83 14.61
CA ASN A 71 -24.37 -39.84 15.56
C ASN A 71 -23.86 -39.59 16.98
N GLU A 72 -24.76 -39.29 17.93
CA GLU A 72 -24.37 -39.03 19.33
C GLU A 72 -23.54 -40.16 19.96
N ASP A 73 -23.86 -41.42 19.63
CA ASP A 73 -23.26 -42.61 20.26
C ASP A 73 -22.55 -43.54 19.27
N ASN A 74 -22.47 -43.18 17.97
CA ASN A 74 -21.77 -44.01 16.99
C ASN A 74 -21.32 -43.22 15.75
N VAL A 75 -20.35 -43.80 15.03
CA VAL A 75 -19.99 -43.39 13.66
C VAL A 75 -20.25 -44.56 12.71
N ILE A 76 -20.87 -44.29 11.57
CA ILE A 76 -21.14 -45.29 10.54
C ILE A 76 -20.42 -44.89 9.26
N PHE A 77 -19.45 -45.70 8.82
CA PHE A 77 -18.79 -45.53 7.52
C PHE A 77 -19.34 -46.57 6.55
N LYS A 78 -19.85 -46.14 5.39
CA LYS A 78 -20.39 -47.00 4.34
C LYS A 78 -19.72 -46.73 3.00
N HIS A 79 -19.57 -47.77 2.18
CA HIS A 79 -19.05 -47.60 0.82
C HIS A 79 -19.56 -48.67 -0.16
N ASN A 80 -19.51 -48.36 -1.45
CA ASN A 80 -19.93 -49.24 -2.56
C ASN A 80 -18.76 -50.01 -3.20
N GLY A 81 -17.68 -50.17 -2.43
CA GLY A 81 -16.49 -50.91 -2.84
C GLY A 81 -16.76 -52.40 -3.11
N SER A 82 -15.72 -53.16 -3.42
CA SER A 82 -15.89 -54.58 -3.73
C SER A 82 -16.16 -55.44 -2.49
N PHE A 83 -16.53 -56.70 -2.72
CA PHE A 83 -16.78 -57.69 -1.66
C PHE A 83 -15.48 -58.11 -0.95
N PHE A 84 -15.62 -58.65 0.25
CA PHE A 84 -14.52 -59.31 0.96
C PHE A 84 -14.20 -60.68 0.35
N THR A 85 -12.93 -61.07 0.38
CA THR A 85 -12.50 -62.45 0.15
C THR A 85 -12.34 -63.21 1.47
N GLU A 86 -12.21 -64.54 1.39
CA GLU A 86 -11.85 -65.35 2.57
C GLU A 86 -10.54 -64.90 3.24
N LEU A 87 -9.59 -64.37 2.46
CA LEU A 87 -8.32 -63.84 2.99
C LEU A 87 -8.55 -62.55 3.77
N ASP A 88 -9.42 -61.68 3.27
CA ASP A 88 -9.75 -60.41 3.94
C ASP A 88 -10.45 -60.65 5.28
N ILE A 89 -11.43 -61.57 5.33
CA ILE A 89 -12.10 -61.93 6.59
C ILE A 89 -11.12 -62.54 7.60
N ARG A 90 -10.22 -63.43 7.14
CA ARG A 90 -9.18 -63.99 8.00
C ARG A 90 -8.23 -62.91 8.52
N GLY A 91 -7.84 -61.96 7.66
CA GLY A 91 -6.99 -60.84 8.04
C GLY A 91 -7.66 -59.92 9.05
N LEU A 92 -8.95 -59.63 8.85
CA LEU A 92 -9.77 -58.81 9.73
C LEU A 92 -9.94 -59.41 11.14
N ILE A 93 -10.23 -60.72 11.22
CA ILE A 93 -10.45 -61.41 12.50
C ILE A 93 -9.11 -61.73 13.21
N ASN A 94 -8.09 -62.17 12.46
CA ASN A 94 -6.84 -62.66 13.06
C ASN A 94 -5.70 -61.63 13.04
N GLN A 95 -5.88 -60.44 12.47
CA GLN A 95 -4.81 -59.43 12.32
C GLN A 95 -3.55 -59.98 11.62
N ILE A 96 -3.76 -60.89 10.66
CA ILE A 96 -2.72 -61.41 9.78
C ILE A 96 -2.81 -60.57 8.50
N SER A 97 -1.72 -59.92 8.10
CA SER A 97 -1.72 -59.14 6.86
C SER A 97 -2.07 -60.07 5.69
N SER A 98 -3.16 -59.80 4.99
CA SER A 98 -3.55 -60.56 3.79
C SER A 98 -2.61 -60.28 2.60
N LYS A 99 -1.63 -59.38 2.75
CA LYS A 99 -0.76 -58.86 1.69
C LYS A 99 0.73 -59.22 1.82
N GLU A 100 1.08 -60.31 2.51
CA GLU A 100 2.41 -60.94 2.33
C GLU A 100 2.42 -61.70 0.98
N VAL A 101 2.65 -60.96 -0.10
CA VAL A 101 2.88 -61.53 -1.44
C VAL A 101 4.40 -61.59 -1.67
N GLY A 102 4.88 -62.65 -2.34
CA GLY A 102 6.30 -62.78 -2.70
C GLY A 102 6.80 -61.60 -3.55
N GLU A 103 8.13 -61.41 -3.58
CA GLU A 103 8.87 -60.25 -4.12
C GLU A 103 8.56 -59.86 -5.60
N ASP A 104 7.71 -60.61 -6.33
CA ASP A 104 7.50 -60.48 -7.78
C ASP A 104 6.14 -59.90 -8.23
N GLU A 105 5.19 -59.54 -7.35
CA GLU A 105 3.91 -58.93 -7.76
C GLU A 105 3.80 -57.45 -7.33
N GLN A 106 4.03 -56.52 -8.27
CA GLN A 106 3.70 -55.09 -8.10
C GLN A 106 2.17 -54.90 -8.04
N THR A 107 1.59 -54.96 -6.84
CA THR A 107 0.18 -54.60 -6.64
C THR A 107 0.01 -53.07 -6.63
N ARG A 108 -1.00 -52.55 -7.35
CA ARG A 108 -1.39 -51.12 -7.37
C ARG A 108 -2.11 -50.65 -6.10
N ASN A 109 -1.90 -51.34 -4.97
CA ASN A 109 -2.62 -51.09 -3.73
C ASN A 109 -1.81 -50.14 -2.85
N THR A 110 -2.43 -49.05 -2.39
CA THR A 110 -1.78 -48.06 -1.53
C THR A 110 -1.45 -48.66 -0.15
N GLY A 111 -2.19 -49.68 0.29
CA GLY A 111 -1.97 -50.34 1.58
C GLY A 111 -0.86 -51.39 1.54
N ARG A 112 0.40 -51.00 1.81
CA ARG A 112 1.55 -51.92 1.97
C ARG A 112 1.62 -52.62 3.33
N PHE A 113 1.09 -52.02 4.40
CA PHE A 113 1.38 -52.46 5.77
C PHE A 113 0.30 -53.35 6.43
N GLY A 114 -0.85 -53.58 5.79
CA GLY A 114 -1.87 -54.53 6.27
C GLY A 114 -2.49 -54.20 7.65
N THR A 115 -2.36 -52.95 8.11
CA THR A 115 -2.58 -52.56 9.52
C THR A 115 -3.45 -51.34 9.72
N GLY A 116 -3.81 -50.64 8.64
CA GLY A 116 -4.62 -49.43 8.68
C GLY A 116 -5.97 -49.60 9.37
N PHE A 117 -6.57 -50.79 9.25
CA PHE A 117 -7.83 -51.09 9.94
C PHE A 117 -7.70 -51.07 11.47
N LEU A 118 -6.54 -51.43 12.05
CA LEU A 118 -6.37 -51.36 13.50
C LEU A 118 -6.33 -49.92 14.01
N THR A 119 -5.82 -48.99 13.20
CA THR A 119 -5.84 -47.54 13.51
C THR A 119 -7.26 -47.04 13.74
N THR A 120 -8.26 -47.61 13.07
CA THR A 120 -9.66 -47.25 13.30
C THR A 120 -10.18 -47.60 14.70
N HIS A 121 -9.47 -48.46 15.44
CA HIS A 121 -9.82 -48.78 16.82
C HIS A 121 -9.49 -47.66 17.81
N MET A 122 -8.76 -46.62 17.36
CA MET A 122 -8.66 -45.34 18.07
C MET A 122 -10.04 -44.71 18.26
N LEU A 123 -10.96 -44.92 17.30
CA LEU A 123 -12.33 -44.45 17.40
C LEU A 123 -13.15 -45.35 18.33
N SER A 124 -13.08 -46.67 18.15
CA SER A 124 -13.71 -47.63 19.04
C SER A 124 -13.09 -49.02 18.92
N LYS A 125 -12.85 -49.68 20.06
CA LYS A 125 -12.43 -51.08 20.10
C LYS A 125 -13.55 -52.06 19.73
N LYS A 126 -14.79 -51.59 19.62
CA LYS A 126 -15.99 -52.38 19.26
C LYS A 126 -16.53 -51.88 17.93
N VAL A 127 -16.39 -52.69 16.90
CA VAL A 127 -16.77 -52.34 15.52
C VAL A 127 -17.75 -53.36 14.97
N LYS A 128 -18.96 -52.93 14.60
CA LYS A 128 -19.93 -53.79 13.92
C LYS A 128 -19.70 -53.70 12.41
N ILE A 129 -19.50 -54.84 11.77
CA ILE A 129 -19.09 -54.92 10.36
C ILE A 129 -20.15 -55.71 9.59
N ALA A 130 -20.72 -55.08 8.57
CA ALA A 130 -21.65 -55.74 7.66
C ALA A 130 -21.17 -55.59 6.22
N SER A 131 -21.05 -56.71 5.52
CA SER A 131 -20.64 -56.74 4.10
C SER A 131 -21.01 -58.06 3.41
N ILE A 132 -20.54 -58.20 2.18
CA ILE A 132 -20.63 -59.39 1.34
C ILE A 132 -19.24 -60.04 1.27
N VAL A 133 -19.19 -61.36 1.42
CA VAL A 133 -17.98 -62.16 1.21
C VAL A 133 -18.16 -63.10 0.02
N LYS A 134 -17.13 -63.23 -0.81
CA LYS A 134 -17.03 -64.22 -1.89
C LYS A 134 -16.16 -65.39 -1.46
N THR A 135 -16.72 -66.58 -1.51
CA THR A 135 -15.98 -67.83 -1.22
C THR A 135 -15.07 -68.20 -2.38
N LYS A 136 -14.09 -69.09 -2.14
CA LYS A 136 -13.26 -69.66 -3.22
C LYS A 136 -14.06 -70.39 -4.30
N LYS A 137 -15.27 -70.84 -3.98
CA LYS A 137 -16.21 -71.48 -4.92
C LYS A 137 -16.98 -70.47 -5.78
N GLY A 138 -16.81 -69.17 -5.51
CA GLY A 138 -17.49 -68.09 -6.23
C GLY A 138 -18.87 -67.73 -5.67
N GLU A 139 -19.27 -68.32 -4.54
CA GLU A 139 -20.57 -68.06 -3.90
C GLU A 139 -20.50 -66.79 -3.05
N PHE A 140 -21.57 -65.99 -3.09
CA PHE A 140 -21.68 -64.77 -2.30
C PHE A 140 -22.50 -65.01 -1.04
N HIS A 141 -22.03 -64.46 0.08
CA HIS A 141 -22.71 -64.53 1.36
C HIS A 141 -22.73 -63.14 2.01
N ASN A 142 -23.84 -62.74 2.63
CA ASN A 142 -23.86 -61.58 3.50
C ASN A 142 -23.46 -61.99 4.93
N PHE A 143 -22.78 -61.10 5.63
CA PHE A 143 -22.44 -61.28 7.04
C PHE A 143 -22.66 -59.97 7.80
N ASP A 144 -22.92 -60.09 9.10
CA ASP A 144 -23.04 -58.97 10.03
C ASP A 144 -22.58 -59.43 11.42
N PHE A 145 -21.41 -59.00 11.86
CA PHE A 145 -20.87 -59.39 13.17
C PHE A 145 -20.19 -58.23 13.90
N LEU A 146 -20.15 -58.35 15.23
CA LEU A 146 -19.41 -57.43 16.10
C LEU A 146 -17.97 -57.93 16.29
N LEU A 147 -17.00 -57.14 15.85
CA LEU A 147 -15.59 -57.27 16.14
C LEU A 147 -15.28 -56.56 17.46
N ASP A 148 -14.96 -57.32 18.50
CA ASP A 148 -14.66 -56.80 19.84
C ASP A 148 -13.18 -56.99 20.18
N ARG A 149 -12.46 -55.88 20.33
CA ARG A 149 -11.05 -55.82 20.74
C ARG A 149 -10.86 -55.15 22.11
N ASP A 150 -11.92 -54.99 22.88
CA ASP A 150 -11.90 -54.29 24.17
C ASP A 150 -11.36 -55.21 25.28
N GLY A 151 -10.06 -55.51 25.26
CA GLY A 151 -9.41 -56.32 26.31
C GLY A 151 -8.11 -55.67 26.75
N LYS A 152 -7.82 -55.68 28.07
CA LYS A 152 -6.63 -55.03 28.64
C LYS A 152 -5.38 -55.90 28.55
N ASN A 153 -5.55 -57.20 28.34
CA ASN A 153 -4.47 -58.17 28.27
C ASN A 153 -4.87 -59.33 27.34
N THR A 154 -3.88 -60.14 26.99
CA THR A 154 -4.02 -61.29 26.09
C THR A 154 -5.10 -62.27 26.54
N ASN A 155 -5.20 -62.53 27.86
CA ASN A 155 -6.18 -63.46 28.40
C ASN A 155 -7.63 -62.95 28.28
N GLU A 156 -7.84 -61.64 28.31
CA GLU A 156 -9.15 -61.02 28.06
C GLU A 156 -9.50 -60.96 26.57
N LEU A 157 -8.50 -60.87 25.68
CA LEU A 157 -8.71 -60.79 24.23
C LEU A 157 -9.02 -62.15 23.57
N ILE A 158 -8.41 -63.24 24.05
CA ILE A 158 -8.64 -64.60 23.52
C ILE A 158 -10.15 -64.94 23.42
N PRO A 159 -10.95 -64.87 24.51
CA PRO A 159 -12.37 -65.23 24.44
C PRO A 159 -13.17 -64.29 23.52
N LYS A 160 -12.75 -63.03 23.35
CA LYS A 160 -13.38 -62.07 22.44
C LYS A 160 -13.11 -62.39 20.98
N ILE A 161 -11.91 -62.86 20.65
CA ILE A 161 -11.55 -63.33 19.29
C ILE A 161 -12.37 -64.57 18.93
N GLU A 162 -12.50 -65.51 19.85
CA GLU A 162 -13.32 -66.72 19.65
C GLU A 162 -14.80 -66.37 19.46
N LEU A 163 -15.33 -65.48 20.30
CA LEU A 163 -16.70 -64.99 20.18
C LEU A 163 -16.94 -64.27 18.84
N THR A 164 -15.98 -63.47 18.39
CA THR A 164 -16.04 -62.81 17.06
C THR A 164 -16.14 -63.85 15.95
N ARG A 165 -15.33 -64.93 16.02
CA ARG A 165 -15.35 -66.02 15.03
C ARG A 165 -16.70 -66.75 15.02
N ALA A 166 -17.27 -67.04 16.19
CA ALA A 166 -18.59 -67.64 16.30
C ALA A 166 -19.68 -66.74 15.70
N ARG A 167 -19.68 -65.45 16.03
CA ARG A 167 -20.64 -64.46 15.49
C ARG A 167 -20.55 -64.31 13.98
N PHE A 168 -19.35 -64.35 13.40
CA PHE A 168 -19.19 -64.36 11.94
C PHE A 168 -19.87 -65.58 11.32
N GLN A 169 -19.64 -66.78 11.88
CA GLN A 169 -20.28 -68.01 11.39
C GLN A 169 -21.81 -67.96 11.52
N GLU A 170 -22.33 -67.49 12.65
CA GLU A 170 -23.77 -67.43 12.93
C GLU A 170 -24.50 -66.41 12.03
N SER A 171 -23.85 -65.30 11.71
CA SER A 171 -24.40 -64.21 10.90
C SER A 171 -24.33 -64.43 9.39
N THR A 172 -23.47 -65.35 8.95
CA THR A 172 -23.28 -65.60 7.51
C THR A 172 -24.53 -66.24 6.91
N ARG A 173 -25.05 -65.65 5.83
CA ARG A 173 -26.21 -66.15 5.08
C ARG A 173 -25.90 -66.13 3.57
N PRO A 174 -26.39 -67.10 2.77
CA PRO A 174 -26.15 -67.12 1.33
C PRO A 174 -26.95 -66.02 0.63
N ILE A 175 -26.41 -65.52 -0.49
CA ILE A 175 -27.10 -64.59 -1.39
C ILE A 175 -27.49 -65.36 -2.66
N ASP A 176 -28.79 -65.45 -2.92
CA ASP A 176 -29.34 -66.27 -4.02
C ASP A 176 -29.21 -65.61 -5.42
N HIS A 177 -28.85 -64.32 -5.49
CA HIS A 177 -28.78 -63.52 -6.72
C HIS A 177 -27.56 -62.59 -6.75
N ASP A 178 -27.24 -62.01 -7.92
CA ASP A 178 -26.23 -60.96 -8.02
C ASP A 178 -26.57 -59.76 -7.14
N TYR A 179 -25.58 -59.21 -6.44
CA TYR A 179 -25.75 -58.07 -5.55
C TYR A 179 -25.58 -56.74 -6.32
N ASN A 180 -26.25 -55.68 -5.88
CA ASN A 180 -26.13 -54.37 -6.51
C ASN A 180 -24.79 -53.71 -6.14
N GLN A 181 -23.82 -53.75 -7.06
CA GLN A 181 -22.48 -53.16 -6.89
C GLN A 181 -22.47 -51.65 -6.62
N LYS A 182 -23.55 -50.92 -6.97
CA LYS A 182 -23.66 -49.48 -6.71
C LYS A 182 -24.19 -49.16 -5.31
N SER A 183 -24.81 -50.12 -4.63
CA SER A 183 -25.29 -49.93 -3.25
C SER A 183 -24.13 -49.90 -2.26
N PHE A 184 -24.35 -49.26 -1.11
CA PHE A 184 -23.42 -49.29 0.02
C PHE A 184 -23.42 -50.67 0.69
N ASN A 185 -22.74 -51.62 0.04
CA ASN A 185 -22.73 -53.03 0.46
C ASN A 185 -21.86 -53.27 1.69
N THR A 186 -20.88 -52.40 1.97
CA THR A 186 -19.98 -52.53 3.11
C THR A 186 -20.21 -51.39 4.08
N SER A 187 -20.33 -51.71 5.37
CA SER A 187 -20.46 -50.72 6.44
C SER A 187 -19.68 -51.12 7.71
N PHE A 188 -19.12 -50.12 8.37
CA PHE A 188 -18.43 -50.22 9.65
C PHE A 188 -19.10 -49.27 10.64
N HIS A 189 -19.62 -49.80 11.75
CA HIS A 189 -20.25 -49.01 12.80
C HIS A 189 -19.37 -49.04 14.06
N TYR A 190 -18.87 -47.88 14.45
CA TYR A 190 -18.02 -47.69 15.62
C TYR A 190 -18.87 -47.14 16.77
N LEU A 191 -18.88 -47.82 17.91
CA LEU A 191 -19.62 -47.39 19.09
C LEU A 191 -18.80 -46.37 19.90
N LEU A 192 -19.36 -45.20 20.18
CA LEU A 192 -18.72 -44.14 20.96
C LEU A 192 -19.28 -44.16 22.39
N GLU A 193 -18.55 -44.79 23.31
CA GLU A 193 -18.97 -44.97 24.71
C GLU A 193 -18.43 -43.86 25.63
N THR A 194 -17.37 -43.16 25.25
CA THR A 194 -16.73 -42.10 26.05
C THR A 194 -16.74 -40.74 25.36
N ASP A 195 -16.69 -39.66 26.15
CA ASP A 195 -16.59 -38.29 25.62
C ASP A 195 -15.32 -38.08 24.78
N GLU A 196 -14.21 -38.73 25.14
CA GLU A 196 -12.97 -38.72 24.37
C GLU A 196 -13.16 -39.32 22.96
N GLN A 197 -13.87 -40.44 22.84
CA GLN A 197 -14.18 -41.05 21.54
C GLN A 197 -15.07 -40.15 20.68
N LYS A 198 -16.05 -39.48 21.31
CA LYS A 198 -16.91 -38.49 20.64
C LYS A 198 -16.10 -37.29 20.14
N GLU A 199 -15.14 -36.83 20.92
CA GLU A 199 -14.23 -35.75 20.54
C GLU A 199 -13.30 -36.15 19.38
N VAL A 200 -12.71 -37.36 19.42
CA VAL A 200 -11.90 -37.93 18.32
C VAL A 200 -12.71 -38.01 17.04
N ALA A 201 -13.95 -38.51 17.12
CA ALA A 201 -14.87 -38.62 15.98
C ALA A 201 -15.13 -37.25 15.35
N ASN A 202 -15.55 -36.27 16.16
CA ASN A 202 -15.89 -34.93 15.70
C ASN A 202 -14.68 -34.22 15.07
N LYS A 203 -13.54 -34.20 15.76
CA LYS A 203 -12.30 -33.62 15.22
C LYS A 203 -11.87 -34.29 13.92
N GLY A 204 -11.98 -35.61 13.84
CA GLY A 204 -11.66 -36.36 12.63
C GLY A 204 -12.55 -36.03 11.44
N ILE A 205 -13.87 -35.87 11.63
CA ILE A 205 -14.80 -35.44 10.58
C ILE A 205 -14.52 -34.02 10.12
N VAL A 206 -14.25 -33.09 11.04
CA VAL A 206 -13.92 -31.70 10.71
C VAL A 206 -12.64 -31.62 9.88
N GLU A 207 -11.60 -32.36 10.26
CA GLU A 207 -10.34 -32.43 9.51
C GLU A 207 -10.53 -33.11 8.14
N PHE A 208 -11.25 -34.23 8.11
CA PHE A 208 -11.56 -34.97 6.89
C PHE A 208 -12.30 -34.10 5.87
N SER A 209 -13.30 -33.33 6.32
CA SER A 209 -14.09 -32.42 5.49
C SER A 209 -13.26 -31.29 4.87
N LYS A 210 -12.18 -30.86 5.53
CA LYS A 210 -11.26 -29.82 4.99
C LYS A 210 -10.33 -30.36 3.91
N LEU A 211 -9.88 -31.61 4.03
CA LEU A 211 -8.87 -32.18 3.14
C LEU A 211 -9.45 -33.04 2.01
N ILE A 212 -10.71 -33.47 2.11
CA ILE A 212 -11.34 -34.30 1.08
C ILE A 212 -11.34 -33.67 -0.32
N PRO A 213 -11.43 -32.33 -0.53
CA PRO A 213 -11.33 -31.74 -1.87
C PRO A 213 -10.00 -32.03 -2.56
N TYR A 214 -8.88 -31.96 -1.83
CA TYR A 214 -7.55 -32.33 -2.36
C TYR A 214 -7.50 -33.80 -2.76
N VAL A 215 -8.02 -34.70 -1.90
CA VAL A 215 -8.04 -36.14 -2.18
C VAL A 215 -8.90 -36.47 -3.40
N LEU A 216 -10.06 -35.83 -3.57
CA LEU A 216 -10.90 -35.99 -4.76
C LEU A 216 -10.21 -35.48 -6.03
N THR A 217 -9.39 -34.43 -5.92
CA THR A 217 -8.59 -33.91 -7.03
C THR A 217 -7.46 -34.87 -7.41
N PHE A 218 -6.78 -35.48 -6.43
CA PHE A 218 -5.68 -36.41 -6.68
C PHE A 218 -6.15 -37.83 -7.04
N ILE A 219 -7.33 -38.25 -6.61
CA ILE A 219 -7.86 -39.61 -6.78
C ILE A 219 -9.23 -39.57 -7.47
N PRO A 220 -9.29 -39.45 -8.81
CA PRO A 220 -10.54 -39.45 -9.56
C PRO A 220 -11.39 -40.73 -9.40
N LYS A 221 -10.80 -41.84 -8.94
CA LYS A 221 -11.53 -43.08 -8.62
C LYS A 221 -12.53 -42.92 -7.48
N ILE A 222 -12.34 -41.94 -6.59
CA ILE A 222 -13.30 -41.60 -5.55
C ILE A 222 -14.23 -40.56 -6.16
N LYS A 223 -15.48 -40.96 -6.42
CA LYS A 223 -16.44 -40.12 -7.12
C LYS A 223 -17.14 -39.15 -6.18
N GLU A 224 -17.56 -39.64 -5.02
CA GLU A 224 -18.42 -38.91 -4.10
C GLU A 224 -18.16 -39.33 -2.65
N VAL A 225 -18.22 -38.35 -1.76
CA VAL A 225 -18.16 -38.55 -0.32
C VAL A 225 -19.26 -37.74 0.35
N ASN A 226 -20.17 -38.44 1.03
CA ASN A 226 -21.26 -37.89 1.81
C ASN A 226 -20.90 -37.95 3.29
N ILE A 227 -21.14 -36.87 4.02
CA ILE A 227 -20.89 -36.72 5.45
C ILE A 227 -22.20 -36.22 6.05
N ILE A 228 -22.79 -37.01 6.95
CA ILE A 228 -24.07 -36.71 7.61
C ILE A 228 -23.77 -36.58 9.09
N ASP A 229 -23.81 -35.36 9.60
CA ASP A 229 -23.62 -35.04 11.01
C ASP A 229 -24.98 -34.87 11.70
N ASN A 230 -25.48 -35.96 12.28
CA ASN A 230 -26.75 -35.97 13.00
C ASN A 230 -26.64 -35.36 14.41
N VAL A 231 -25.42 -35.05 14.89
CA VAL A 231 -25.20 -34.38 16.18
C VAL A 231 -25.50 -32.89 16.07
N PHE A 232 -25.08 -32.29 14.95
CA PHE A 232 -25.30 -30.86 14.67
C PHE A 232 -26.35 -30.60 13.57
N ASP A 233 -27.02 -31.65 13.08
CA ASP A 233 -28.04 -31.59 12.02
C ASP A 233 -27.52 -30.90 10.76
N ASN A 234 -26.40 -31.41 10.23
CA ASN A 234 -25.73 -30.86 9.06
C ASN A 234 -25.31 -31.99 8.12
N SER A 235 -25.67 -31.90 6.84
CA SER A 235 -25.20 -32.81 5.80
C SER A 235 -24.33 -32.10 4.76
N MET A 236 -23.28 -32.80 4.31
CA MET A 236 -22.31 -32.32 3.35
C MET A 236 -21.99 -33.40 2.33
N CYS A 237 -22.02 -33.06 1.05
CA CYS A 237 -21.65 -33.94 -0.06
C CYS A 237 -20.53 -33.29 -0.87
N PHE A 238 -19.45 -34.03 -1.11
CA PHE A 238 -18.36 -33.63 -1.99
C PHE A 238 -18.32 -34.55 -3.20
N ARG A 239 -18.31 -33.98 -4.40
CA ARG A 239 -18.27 -34.74 -5.65
C ARG A 239 -17.28 -34.11 -6.63
N ASN A 240 -16.50 -34.96 -7.30
CA ASN A 240 -15.68 -34.50 -8.42
C ASN A 240 -16.58 -34.07 -9.59
N SER A 241 -16.37 -32.88 -10.14
CA SER A 241 -17.12 -32.41 -11.31
C SER A 241 -16.54 -33.02 -12.58
N ASP A 242 -17.40 -33.46 -13.50
CA ASP A 242 -16.99 -33.82 -14.86
C ASP A 242 -16.74 -32.55 -15.74
N GLU A 243 -17.00 -31.35 -15.20
CA GLU A 243 -16.79 -30.08 -15.88
C GLU A 243 -15.31 -29.65 -15.75
N ILE A 244 -14.63 -29.56 -16.90
CA ILE A 244 -13.26 -29.01 -17.01
C ILE A 244 -13.41 -27.54 -17.38
N ILE A 245 -13.09 -26.62 -16.47
CA ILE A 245 -13.01 -25.17 -16.77
C ILE A 245 -11.70 -24.85 -17.48
N ASP A 246 -10.60 -25.43 -17.02
CA ASP A 246 -9.23 -25.23 -17.53
C ASP A 246 -8.35 -26.42 -17.13
N ASP A 247 -7.24 -26.70 -17.84
CA ASP A 247 -6.34 -27.83 -17.56
C ASP A 247 -5.70 -27.73 -16.15
N ILE A 248 -5.57 -26.50 -15.64
CA ILE A 248 -4.98 -26.18 -14.34
C ILE A 248 -5.99 -26.09 -13.19
N LEU A 249 -7.30 -26.00 -13.45
CA LEU A 249 -8.32 -25.83 -12.40
C LEU A 249 -9.25 -27.06 -12.33
N SER A 250 -9.34 -27.65 -11.13
CA SER A 250 -10.28 -28.73 -10.82
C SER A 250 -11.40 -28.24 -9.93
N ILE A 251 -12.63 -28.65 -10.25
CA ILE A 251 -13.83 -28.27 -9.50
C ILE A 251 -14.31 -29.45 -8.67
N ILE A 252 -14.47 -29.22 -7.36
CA ILE A 252 -15.15 -30.13 -6.45
C ILE A 252 -16.47 -29.47 -6.04
N LYS A 253 -17.58 -30.09 -6.43
CA LYS A 253 -18.92 -29.63 -6.03
C LYS A 253 -19.15 -30.00 -4.57
N LYS A 254 -19.37 -29.00 -3.72
CA LYS A 254 -19.76 -29.16 -2.32
C LYS A 254 -21.23 -28.79 -2.18
N SER A 255 -22.06 -29.76 -1.83
CA SER A 255 -23.47 -29.53 -1.49
C SER A 255 -23.67 -29.63 0.02
N THR A 256 -24.40 -28.71 0.58
CA THR A 256 -24.86 -28.68 1.97
C THR A 256 -26.39 -28.58 2.01
N ASP A 257 -27.03 -28.74 3.17
CA ASP A 257 -28.50 -28.67 3.27
C ASP A 257 -29.10 -27.36 2.73
N SER A 258 -28.33 -26.27 2.77
CA SER A 258 -28.77 -24.93 2.38
C SER A 258 -28.20 -24.42 1.04
N GLU A 259 -27.07 -24.95 0.60
CA GLU A 259 -26.23 -24.32 -0.42
C GLU A 259 -25.47 -25.36 -1.26
N ILE A 260 -25.33 -25.09 -2.56
CA ILE A 260 -24.36 -25.75 -3.43
C ILE A 260 -23.29 -24.72 -3.76
N SER A 261 -22.04 -25.07 -3.51
CA SER A 261 -20.85 -24.24 -3.72
C SER A 261 -19.78 -25.04 -4.46
N ASP A 262 -18.97 -24.37 -5.27
CA ASP A 262 -17.84 -24.97 -5.95
C ASP A 262 -16.54 -24.69 -5.18
N ILE A 263 -15.76 -25.73 -4.91
CA ILE A 263 -14.39 -25.62 -4.42
C ILE A 263 -13.46 -25.76 -5.61
N LEU A 264 -12.66 -24.73 -5.84
CA LEU A 264 -11.69 -24.70 -6.94
C LEU A 264 -10.30 -25.07 -6.41
N ILE A 265 -9.66 -26.03 -7.07
CA ILE A 265 -8.31 -26.48 -6.76
C ILE A 265 -7.43 -26.21 -7.98
N LEU A 266 -6.47 -25.31 -7.83
CA LEU A 266 -5.40 -25.10 -8.80
C LEU A 266 -4.43 -26.27 -8.70
N LYS A 267 -4.13 -26.95 -9.81
CA LYS A 267 -3.27 -28.13 -9.87
C LYS A 267 -2.30 -28.11 -11.05
N ALA A 268 -1.19 -28.83 -10.89
CA ALA A 268 -0.34 -29.26 -11.99
C ALA A 268 0.18 -30.67 -11.71
N SER A 269 0.29 -31.50 -12.75
CA SER A 269 0.65 -32.92 -12.60
C SER A 269 1.57 -33.39 -13.73
N ASN A 270 2.49 -34.28 -13.40
CA ASN A 270 3.22 -35.12 -14.36
C ASN A 270 2.97 -36.62 -14.04
N ASP A 271 3.71 -37.52 -14.68
CA ASP A 271 3.54 -38.98 -14.53
C ASP A 271 3.71 -39.49 -13.09
N LYS A 272 4.42 -38.76 -12.23
CA LYS A 272 4.76 -39.23 -10.87
C LYS A 272 4.24 -38.31 -9.76
N VAL A 273 4.14 -37.02 -10.01
CA VAL A 273 3.92 -35.98 -8.99
C VAL A 273 2.76 -35.10 -9.40
N SER A 274 1.96 -34.70 -8.42
CA SER A 274 0.95 -33.65 -8.57
C SER A 274 1.13 -32.61 -7.47
N ILE A 275 0.95 -31.33 -7.81
CA ILE A 275 0.89 -30.24 -6.84
C ILE A 275 -0.48 -29.59 -6.90
N ALA A 276 -0.98 -29.11 -5.76
CA ALA A 276 -2.27 -28.45 -5.70
C ALA A 276 -2.38 -27.39 -4.60
N ILE A 277 -3.26 -26.41 -4.81
CA ILE A 277 -3.65 -25.41 -3.81
C ILE A 277 -5.10 -24.97 -4.05
N GLU A 278 -5.85 -24.76 -2.98
CA GLU A 278 -7.22 -24.24 -3.08
C GLU A 278 -7.23 -22.75 -3.46
N VAL A 279 -8.19 -22.37 -4.30
CA VAL A 279 -8.41 -20.98 -4.73
C VAL A 279 -9.87 -20.58 -4.50
N GLU A 280 -10.09 -19.30 -4.28
CA GLU A 280 -11.42 -18.70 -4.11
C GLU A 280 -11.79 -17.90 -5.36
N ASP A 281 -12.97 -18.17 -5.91
CA ASP A 281 -13.50 -17.38 -7.02
C ASP A 281 -14.09 -16.05 -6.50
N THR A 282 -13.63 -14.95 -7.06
CA THR A 282 -14.09 -13.59 -6.74
C THR A 282 -14.99 -13.01 -7.85
N GLY A 283 -15.36 -13.82 -8.85
CA GLY A 283 -16.17 -13.47 -10.01
C GLY A 283 -15.33 -13.16 -11.24
N ASP A 284 -14.42 -12.19 -11.12
CA ASP A 284 -13.53 -11.76 -12.23
C ASP A 284 -12.11 -12.35 -12.10
N SER A 285 -11.80 -12.99 -10.97
CA SER A 285 -10.45 -13.45 -10.65
C SER A 285 -10.41 -14.53 -9.57
N TYR A 286 -9.25 -15.16 -9.38
CA TYR A 286 -9.04 -16.20 -8.38
C TYR A 286 -8.06 -15.76 -7.30
N SER A 287 -8.43 -15.87 -6.02
CA SER A 287 -7.55 -15.62 -4.88
C SER A 287 -6.94 -16.93 -4.38
N ILE A 288 -5.62 -16.99 -4.17
CA ILE A 288 -4.97 -18.18 -3.61
C ILE A 288 -5.24 -18.26 -2.11
N LYS A 289 -5.78 -19.38 -1.62
CA LYS A 289 -6.02 -19.56 -0.18
C LYS A 289 -4.75 -19.90 0.59
N ASP A 290 -4.75 -19.49 1.86
CA ASP A 290 -3.72 -19.87 2.82
C ASP A 290 -3.85 -21.36 3.17
N ILE A 291 -2.73 -22.07 3.12
CA ILE A 291 -2.65 -23.50 3.42
C ILE A 291 -1.83 -23.80 4.69
N GLU A 292 -1.50 -22.81 5.54
CA GLU A 292 -0.62 -22.99 6.71
C GLU A 292 -0.94 -24.26 7.52
N ASN A 293 -2.22 -24.52 7.82
CA ASN A 293 -2.70 -25.65 8.62
C ASN A 293 -3.10 -26.91 7.82
N ILE A 294 -2.72 -27.00 6.55
CA ILE A 294 -2.99 -28.16 5.68
C ILE A 294 -1.74 -29.05 5.60
N PRO A 295 -1.83 -30.39 5.65
CA PRO A 295 -0.68 -31.26 5.39
C PRO A 295 -0.05 -30.94 4.04
N LYS A 296 1.28 -30.80 3.96
CA LYS A 296 1.94 -30.42 2.70
C LYS A 296 2.32 -31.61 1.84
N LEU A 297 2.31 -32.81 2.41
CA LEU A 297 2.66 -34.05 1.72
C LEU A 297 1.49 -35.03 1.72
N PHE A 298 1.21 -35.58 0.54
CA PHE A 298 0.17 -36.56 0.29
C PHE A 298 0.79 -37.77 -0.42
N CYS A 299 0.42 -38.96 0.02
CA CYS A 299 0.69 -40.20 -0.69
C CYS A 299 -0.66 -40.88 -0.95
N ASP A 300 -1.33 -40.44 -2.02
CA ASP A 300 -2.77 -40.52 -2.27
C ASP A 300 -3.63 -39.77 -1.23
N PHE A 301 -3.37 -40.05 0.04
CA PHE A 301 -4.05 -39.47 1.20
C PHE A 301 -3.06 -38.58 1.98
N PRO A 302 -3.57 -37.63 2.80
CA PRO A 302 -2.71 -36.72 3.54
C PRO A 302 -1.77 -37.46 4.49
N LEU A 303 -0.50 -37.03 4.57
CA LEU A 303 0.42 -37.44 5.62
C LEU A 303 0.26 -36.49 6.81
N ILE A 304 -0.62 -36.85 7.75
CA ILE A 304 -1.02 -36.01 8.90
C ILE A 304 0.20 -35.73 9.79
N GLY A 305 0.52 -34.46 10.04
CA GLY A 305 1.77 -34.04 10.69
C GLY A 305 2.78 -33.38 9.75
N SER A 306 2.52 -33.40 8.44
CA SER A 306 3.35 -32.73 7.43
C SER A 306 2.99 -31.25 7.19
N GLU A 307 2.18 -30.62 8.05
CA GLU A 307 1.77 -29.21 7.92
C GLU A 307 2.98 -28.27 7.97
N ASN A 308 3.98 -28.65 8.79
CA ASN A 308 5.25 -27.95 8.97
C ASN A 308 6.32 -28.30 7.93
N PHE A 309 6.00 -29.11 6.92
CA PHE A 309 6.86 -29.37 5.76
C PHE A 309 6.69 -28.23 4.75
N TYR A 310 7.32 -27.08 4.99
CA TYR A 310 7.06 -25.82 4.27
C TYR A 310 7.38 -25.84 2.76
N PHE A 311 6.47 -26.37 1.95
CA PHE A 311 6.41 -26.19 0.49
C PHE A 311 5.24 -25.24 0.15
N PRO A 312 5.34 -24.37 -0.89
CA PRO A 312 4.29 -23.42 -1.23
C PRO A 312 2.91 -23.98 -1.59
N MET A 313 2.82 -25.27 -1.87
CA MET A 313 1.62 -25.98 -2.32
C MET A 313 1.57 -27.37 -1.67
N VAL A 314 0.43 -28.05 -1.77
CA VAL A 314 0.32 -29.46 -1.40
C VAL A 314 1.00 -30.31 -2.49
N VAL A 315 1.86 -31.24 -2.09
CA VAL A 315 2.55 -32.16 -2.99
C VAL A 315 2.00 -33.58 -2.79
N ASN A 316 1.52 -34.20 -3.86
CA ASN A 316 1.05 -35.57 -3.88
C ASN A 316 1.92 -36.44 -4.81
N SER A 317 2.29 -37.63 -4.33
CA SER A 317 2.84 -38.70 -5.18
C SER A 317 2.47 -40.06 -4.62
N PHE A 318 1.98 -40.94 -5.50
CA PHE A 318 1.77 -42.37 -5.17
C PHE A 318 3.09 -43.08 -4.84
N PHE A 319 4.21 -42.59 -5.37
CA PHE A 319 5.53 -43.19 -5.25
C PHE A 319 6.30 -42.74 -4.00
N PHE A 320 5.72 -41.89 -3.14
CA PHE A 320 6.36 -41.59 -1.87
C PHE A 320 6.49 -42.85 -1.00
N ASN A 321 7.61 -42.95 -0.30
CA ASN A 321 7.88 -43.95 0.72
C ASN A 321 7.69 -43.30 2.11
N PRO A 322 6.47 -43.37 2.70
CA PRO A 322 6.16 -42.72 3.98
C PRO A 322 6.74 -43.46 5.17
N LEU A 323 6.83 -42.74 6.30
CA LEU A 323 7.11 -43.33 7.61
C LEU A 323 6.01 -44.34 7.99
N THR A 324 6.33 -45.27 8.91
CA THR A 324 5.36 -46.26 9.41
C THR A 324 4.11 -45.62 10.00
N GLU A 325 4.26 -44.46 10.65
CA GLU A 325 3.17 -43.67 11.21
C GLU A 325 2.43 -42.80 10.20
N ARG A 326 2.90 -42.76 8.93
CA ARG A 326 2.34 -41.95 7.83
C ARG A 326 2.22 -40.45 8.14
N ASP A 327 3.11 -39.95 8.98
CA ASP A 327 3.22 -38.55 9.39
C ASP A 327 4.30 -37.76 8.63
N GLY A 328 5.00 -38.43 7.71
CA GLY A 328 6.03 -37.82 6.88
C GLY A 328 6.73 -38.83 5.98
N ILE A 329 7.88 -38.42 5.44
CA ILE A 329 8.75 -39.21 4.56
C ILE A 329 10.20 -39.15 5.04
N TRP A 330 10.98 -40.20 4.79
CA TRP A 330 12.40 -40.22 5.11
C TRP A 330 13.21 -39.48 4.04
N LEU A 331 13.98 -38.47 4.46
CA LEU A 331 14.75 -37.58 3.57
C LEU A 331 16.23 -37.52 3.94
N LYS A 332 16.67 -38.28 4.95
CA LYS A 332 18.05 -38.28 5.45
C LYS A 332 18.75 -39.59 5.09
N ASN A 333 20.04 -39.53 4.76
CA ASN A 333 20.86 -40.66 4.28
C ASN A 333 20.59 -40.99 2.79
N ASP A 334 21.45 -40.47 1.92
CA ASP A 334 21.40 -40.52 0.46
C ASP A 334 21.89 -41.86 -0.15
N ILE A 335 22.02 -42.90 0.67
CA ILE A 335 22.43 -44.25 0.24
C ILE A 335 21.22 -45.16 0.02
N ASN A 336 20.06 -44.84 0.63
CA ASN A 336 18.85 -45.65 0.49
C ASN A 336 18.04 -45.20 -0.73
N ASP A 337 17.75 -46.12 -1.65
CA ASP A 337 16.95 -45.89 -2.86
C ASP A 337 15.59 -45.24 -2.57
N GLU A 338 14.91 -45.62 -1.48
CA GLU A 338 13.62 -45.01 -1.08
C GLU A 338 13.76 -43.53 -0.73
N VAL A 339 14.91 -43.15 -0.15
CA VAL A 339 15.21 -41.75 0.22
C VAL A 339 15.55 -40.95 -1.02
N ILE A 340 16.31 -41.53 -1.95
CA ILE A 340 16.63 -40.93 -3.24
C ILE A 340 15.33 -40.68 -4.01
N GLU A 341 14.44 -41.68 -4.10
CA GLU A 341 13.15 -41.54 -4.78
C GLU A 341 12.28 -40.44 -4.16
N ASN A 342 12.18 -40.38 -2.82
CA ASN A 342 11.45 -39.30 -2.13
C ASN A 342 12.02 -37.91 -2.46
N ARG A 343 13.35 -37.78 -2.52
CA ARG A 343 14.03 -36.52 -2.86
C ARG A 343 13.77 -36.14 -4.33
N ASP A 344 13.89 -37.09 -5.25
CA ASP A 344 13.63 -36.89 -6.68
C ASP A 344 12.19 -36.43 -6.93
N LEU A 345 11.21 -37.01 -6.24
CA LEU A 345 9.80 -36.59 -6.32
C LEU A 345 9.61 -35.14 -5.86
N LEU A 346 10.27 -34.72 -4.78
CA LEU A 346 10.21 -33.33 -4.30
C LEU A 346 10.92 -32.35 -5.25
N GLU A 347 12.05 -32.73 -5.83
CA GLU A 347 12.74 -31.93 -6.84
C GLU A 347 11.87 -31.78 -8.11
N ASN A 348 11.19 -32.84 -8.55
CA ASN A 348 10.20 -32.76 -9.63
C ASN A 348 9.02 -31.82 -9.28
N SER A 349 8.63 -31.76 -8.00
CA SER A 349 7.58 -30.85 -7.53
C SER A 349 7.99 -29.38 -7.68
N VAL A 350 9.28 -29.07 -7.55
CA VAL A 350 9.83 -27.73 -7.76
C VAL A 350 9.71 -27.30 -9.23
N GLU A 351 9.96 -28.20 -10.18
CA GLU A 351 9.81 -27.88 -11.61
C GLU A 351 8.33 -27.66 -11.98
N LEU A 352 7.42 -28.54 -11.53
CA LEU A 352 5.98 -28.34 -11.70
C LEU A 352 5.50 -27.01 -11.12
N TYR A 353 6.01 -26.64 -9.94
CA TYR A 353 5.69 -25.37 -9.31
C TYR A 353 6.12 -24.18 -10.19
N LYS A 354 7.33 -24.22 -10.79
CA LYS A 354 7.80 -23.15 -11.66
C LYS A 354 6.92 -22.99 -12.90
N GLU A 355 6.53 -24.10 -13.52
CA GLU A 355 5.64 -24.13 -14.68
C GLU A 355 4.30 -23.47 -14.34
N LEU A 356 3.67 -23.91 -13.25
CA LEU A 356 2.38 -23.37 -12.80
C LEU A 356 2.46 -21.89 -12.43
N ILE A 357 3.52 -21.45 -11.74
CA ILE A 357 3.70 -20.02 -11.41
C ILE A 357 3.82 -19.15 -12.65
N ASN A 358 4.53 -19.62 -13.70
CA ASN A 358 4.65 -18.86 -14.94
C ASN A 358 3.29 -18.69 -15.63
N GLU A 359 2.42 -19.69 -15.53
CA GLU A 359 1.07 -19.65 -16.09
C GLU A 359 0.15 -18.69 -15.32
N ILE A 360 0.13 -18.76 -13.98
CA ILE A 360 -0.75 -17.88 -13.18
C ILE A 360 -0.22 -16.44 -13.04
N ALA A 361 1.06 -16.21 -13.27
CA ALA A 361 1.67 -14.88 -13.20
C ALA A 361 1.08 -13.91 -14.25
N GLU A 362 0.68 -14.42 -15.41
CA GLU A 362 0.10 -13.63 -16.50
C GLU A 362 -1.45 -13.64 -16.49
N ASN A 363 -2.08 -14.47 -15.66
CA ASN A 363 -3.54 -14.63 -15.55
C ASN A 363 -4.13 -13.87 -14.34
N SER A 364 -5.47 -13.86 -14.20
CA SER A 364 -6.21 -13.18 -13.12
C SER A 364 -6.16 -13.92 -11.77
N PHE A 365 -4.97 -14.25 -11.27
CA PHE A 365 -4.75 -14.81 -9.92
C PHE A 365 -4.20 -13.75 -8.94
N TYR A 366 -4.67 -13.71 -7.70
CA TYR A 366 -4.27 -12.75 -6.67
C TYR A 366 -3.94 -13.46 -5.35
N ASP A 367 -3.48 -12.69 -4.35
CA ASP A 367 -2.98 -13.21 -3.07
C ASP A 367 -1.79 -14.18 -3.24
N LEU A 368 -0.95 -13.93 -4.25
CA LEU A 368 0.16 -14.79 -4.63
C LEU A 368 1.27 -14.87 -3.55
N TYR A 369 1.21 -14.03 -2.51
CA TYR A 369 2.07 -14.15 -1.34
C TYR A 369 1.94 -15.51 -0.64
N ASN A 370 0.76 -16.17 -0.73
CA ASN A 370 0.57 -17.51 -0.17
C ASN A 370 1.46 -18.56 -0.86
N LEU A 371 1.86 -18.31 -2.12
CA LEU A 371 2.76 -19.16 -2.88
C LEU A 371 4.25 -18.83 -2.64
N ALA A 372 4.59 -17.82 -1.82
CA ALA A 372 5.98 -17.47 -1.54
C ALA A 372 6.54 -18.11 -0.26
N THR A 373 5.74 -18.93 0.44
CA THR A 373 6.12 -19.56 1.71
C THR A 373 7.20 -20.62 1.52
N THR A 374 8.44 -20.24 1.80
CA THR A 374 9.64 -21.10 1.63
C THR A 374 10.45 -21.21 2.91
N LYS A 375 9.78 -21.31 4.07
CA LYS A 375 10.44 -21.49 5.38
C LYS A 375 11.18 -22.83 5.44
N ILE A 376 12.02 -23.02 6.44
CA ILE A 376 12.70 -24.31 6.67
C ILE A 376 11.76 -25.19 7.49
N PRO A 377 11.48 -26.43 7.07
CA PRO A 377 10.68 -27.37 7.83
C PRO A 377 11.12 -27.46 9.30
N THR A 378 10.14 -27.39 10.21
CA THR A 378 10.36 -27.58 11.66
C THR A 378 10.08 -29.04 12.04
N THR A 379 10.51 -29.96 11.19
CA THR A 379 10.34 -31.39 11.33
C THR A 379 11.45 -32.01 12.18
N GLU A 380 11.27 -33.26 12.65
CA GLU A 380 12.29 -33.88 13.46
C GLU A 380 13.59 -34.12 12.65
N VAL A 381 14.71 -33.70 13.25
CA VAL A 381 16.06 -33.80 12.68
C VAL A 381 16.48 -35.26 12.38
N LYS A 382 15.74 -36.25 12.90
CA LYS A 382 16.03 -37.68 12.71
C LYS A 382 15.81 -38.12 11.26
N PHE A 383 14.78 -37.62 10.57
CA PHE A 383 14.39 -38.04 9.22
C PHE A 383 14.58 -36.95 8.15
N PHE A 384 14.87 -35.71 8.56
CA PHE A 384 15.00 -34.56 7.66
C PHE A 384 16.46 -34.16 7.41
N ASP A 385 16.82 -33.94 6.14
CA ASP A 385 18.11 -33.37 5.74
C ASP A 385 17.94 -31.88 5.38
N ARG A 386 18.30 -31.02 6.34
CA ARG A 386 18.21 -29.56 6.19
C ARG A 386 19.12 -29.05 5.06
N ARG A 387 20.29 -29.66 4.85
CA ARG A 387 21.25 -29.17 3.87
C ARG A 387 20.72 -29.43 2.46
N TRP A 388 20.33 -30.67 2.19
CA TRP A 388 19.71 -31.04 0.92
C TRP A 388 18.46 -30.20 0.65
N TYR A 389 17.58 -30.02 1.63
CA TYR A 389 16.37 -29.21 1.44
C TYR A 389 16.69 -27.77 1.02
N VAL A 390 17.68 -27.14 1.66
CA VAL A 390 18.09 -25.78 1.30
C VAL A 390 18.66 -25.74 -0.11
N GLU A 391 19.54 -26.67 -0.46
CA GLU A 391 20.25 -26.72 -1.75
C GLU A 391 19.34 -27.09 -2.92
N SER A 392 18.47 -28.09 -2.76
CA SER A 392 17.63 -28.66 -3.83
C SER A 392 16.20 -28.10 -3.91
N ILE A 393 15.63 -27.61 -2.80
CA ILE A 393 14.23 -27.15 -2.77
C ILE A 393 14.15 -25.64 -2.55
N GLN A 394 14.62 -25.15 -1.40
CA GLN A 394 14.44 -23.75 -0.99
C GLN A 394 15.19 -22.78 -1.92
N ASN A 395 16.47 -23.02 -2.20
CA ASN A 395 17.26 -22.12 -3.05
C ASN A 395 16.73 -22.05 -4.49
N PRO A 396 16.40 -23.18 -5.15
CA PRO A 396 15.78 -23.15 -6.47
C PRO A 396 14.45 -22.40 -6.51
N LEU A 397 13.57 -22.62 -5.52
CA LEU A 397 12.30 -21.88 -5.39
C LEU A 397 12.55 -20.38 -5.23
N ARG A 398 13.37 -19.97 -4.27
CA ARG A 398 13.66 -18.55 -4.01
C ARG A 398 14.33 -17.84 -5.19
N LYS A 399 15.25 -18.51 -5.88
CA LYS A 399 15.93 -17.98 -7.08
C LYS A 399 14.93 -17.74 -8.22
N PHE A 400 13.96 -18.62 -8.37
CA PHE A 400 12.88 -18.46 -9.35
C PHE A 400 11.90 -17.36 -8.93
N LEU A 401 11.42 -17.38 -7.68
CA LEU A 401 10.46 -16.40 -7.16
C LEU A 401 10.98 -14.96 -7.24
N LYS A 402 12.29 -14.76 -7.05
CA LYS A 402 12.93 -13.45 -7.22
C LYS A 402 12.75 -12.85 -8.62
N LYS A 403 12.48 -13.67 -9.63
CA LYS A 403 12.23 -13.26 -11.03
C LYS A 403 10.76 -13.31 -11.42
N ALA A 404 9.93 -14.04 -10.67
CA ALA A 404 8.53 -14.26 -11.00
C ALA A 404 7.67 -13.02 -10.68
N LYS A 405 6.71 -12.71 -11.56
CA LYS A 405 5.77 -11.60 -11.40
C LYS A 405 4.64 -11.97 -10.43
N ILE A 406 4.97 -12.09 -9.15
CA ILE A 406 4.04 -12.56 -8.13
C ILE A 406 3.65 -11.50 -7.10
N VAL A 407 4.16 -10.28 -7.22
CA VAL A 407 3.87 -9.22 -6.25
C VAL A 407 2.86 -8.26 -6.83
N GLU A 408 1.69 -8.17 -6.19
CA GLU A 408 0.66 -7.21 -6.57
C GLU A 408 1.04 -5.80 -6.14
N THR A 409 0.99 -4.86 -7.08
CA THR A 409 1.20 -3.43 -6.86
C THR A 409 0.04 -2.64 -7.45
N ASN A 410 -0.04 -1.33 -7.16
CA ASN A 410 -1.06 -0.45 -7.75
C ASN A 410 -1.02 -0.40 -9.29
N ASN A 411 0.09 -0.83 -9.91
CA ASN A 411 0.28 -0.83 -11.37
C ASN A 411 0.28 -2.26 -11.95
N GLY A 412 -0.26 -3.24 -11.22
CA GLY A 412 -0.30 -4.65 -11.61
C GLY A 412 0.80 -5.50 -10.96
N LYS A 413 1.01 -6.71 -11.50
CA LYS A 413 1.97 -7.69 -10.97
C LYS A 413 3.38 -7.37 -11.43
N VAL A 414 4.33 -7.37 -10.49
CA VAL A 414 5.75 -7.12 -10.77
C VAL A 414 6.63 -8.20 -10.19
N SER A 415 7.86 -8.27 -10.69
CA SER A 415 8.87 -9.21 -10.20
C SER A 415 9.25 -8.92 -8.75
N MET A 416 9.32 -9.98 -7.94
CA MET A 416 9.68 -9.87 -6.52
C MET A 416 11.03 -9.18 -6.29
N GLY A 417 12.00 -9.38 -7.20
CA GLY A 417 13.34 -8.79 -7.09
C GLY A 417 13.39 -7.27 -7.31
N GLU A 418 12.33 -6.67 -7.85
CA GLU A 418 12.22 -5.22 -8.08
C GLU A 418 11.46 -4.49 -6.96
N VAL A 419 10.82 -5.25 -6.07
CA VAL A 419 9.97 -4.70 -5.01
C VAL A 419 10.76 -4.60 -3.72
N TYR A 420 10.49 -3.54 -2.97
CA TYR A 420 10.96 -3.39 -1.61
C TYR A 420 9.84 -3.72 -0.64
N PHE A 421 10.11 -4.66 0.26
CA PHE A 421 9.14 -5.13 1.22
C PHE A 421 9.37 -4.50 2.59
N PRO A 422 8.31 -4.15 3.33
CA PRO A 422 8.48 -3.66 4.68
C PRO A 422 9.11 -4.72 5.61
N ASP A 423 9.99 -4.28 6.51
CA ASP A 423 10.72 -5.21 7.37
C ASP A 423 9.85 -5.81 8.47
N ALA A 424 9.86 -7.15 8.56
CA ALA A 424 9.09 -7.94 9.53
C ALA A 424 9.49 -7.71 11.00
N THR A 425 10.69 -7.16 11.22
CA THR A 425 11.20 -6.89 12.58
C THR A 425 10.55 -5.67 13.22
N LEU A 426 9.87 -4.83 12.43
CA LEU A 426 9.23 -3.62 12.90
C LEU A 426 7.81 -3.88 13.38
N ALA A 427 7.38 -3.14 14.41
CA ALA A 427 5.99 -3.15 14.84
C ALA A 427 5.06 -2.75 13.68
N LYS A 428 3.88 -3.37 13.60
CA LYS A 428 2.89 -3.21 12.51
C LYS A 428 2.64 -1.74 12.13
N GLU A 429 2.39 -0.88 13.12
CA GLU A 429 2.13 0.55 12.90
C GLU A 429 3.31 1.29 12.27
N LYS A 430 4.55 0.94 12.67
CA LYS A 430 5.77 1.55 12.13
C LYS A 430 6.02 1.10 10.70
N CYS A 431 5.78 -0.18 10.43
CA CYS A 431 5.87 -0.79 9.11
C CYS A 431 4.91 -0.11 8.11
N GLU A 432 3.66 0.14 8.52
CA GLU A 432 2.67 0.85 7.69
C GLU A 432 3.08 2.30 7.42
N LYS A 433 3.62 3.02 8.40
CA LYS A 433 4.13 4.40 8.21
C LYS A 433 5.31 4.46 7.24
N ILE A 434 6.29 3.57 7.39
CA ILE A 434 7.44 3.50 6.47
C ILE A 434 6.97 3.21 5.05
N TRP A 435 6.06 2.23 4.90
CA TRP A 435 5.49 1.93 3.60
C TRP A 435 4.77 3.14 2.98
N GLN A 436 3.99 3.88 3.77
CA GLN A 436 3.28 5.07 3.30
C GLN A 436 4.26 6.15 2.81
N PHE A 437 5.27 6.50 3.62
CA PHE A 437 6.25 7.52 3.22
C PHE A 437 7.04 7.10 1.98
N SER A 438 7.42 5.82 1.88
CA SER A 438 8.12 5.31 0.69
C SER A 438 7.24 5.27 -0.55
N LEU A 439 5.93 5.01 -0.39
CA LEU A 439 4.96 5.07 -1.48
C LEU A 439 4.83 6.51 -1.99
N ASP A 440 4.69 7.47 -1.09
CA ASP A 440 4.54 8.89 -1.42
C ASP A 440 5.76 9.41 -2.17
N LEU A 441 6.96 9.00 -1.76
CA LEU A 441 8.22 9.35 -2.44
C LEU A 441 8.35 8.76 -3.85
N LYS A 442 7.54 7.76 -4.23
CA LYS A 442 7.53 7.11 -5.56
C LYS A 442 8.92 6.68 -6.06
N VAL A 443 9.82 6.30 -5.13
CA VAL A 443 11.18 5.85 -5.47
C VAL A 443 11.21 4.35 -5.72
N ASN A 444 10.56 3.58 -4.84
CA ASN A 444 10.58 2.13 -4.87
C ASN A 444 9.23 1.57 -5.33
N LYS A 445 9.26 0.41 -5.98
CA LYS A 445 8.04 -0.39 -6.17
C LYS A 445 7.72 -1.08 -4.85
N LEU A 446 6.46 -0.98 -4.42
CA LEU A 446 5.99 -1.52 -3.14
C LEU A 446 4.77 -2.42 -3.35
N PRO A 447 4.56 -3.44 -2.51
CA PRO A 447 3.34 -4.24 -2.55
C PRO A 447 2.11 -3.38 -2.18
N ILE A 448 0.92 -3.79 -2.61
CA ILE A 448 -0.33 -3.12 -2.18
C ILE A 448 -0.49 -3.14 -0.66
N LYS A 449 -1.17 -2.11 -0.13
CA LYS A 449 -1.31 -1.88 1.32
C LYS A 449 -1.83 -3.10 2.09
N GLN A 450 -2.81 -3.80 1.52
CA GLN A 450 -3.45 -4.95 2.14
C GLN A 450 -2.49 -6.14 2.35
N HIS A 451 -1.48 -6.28 1.47
CA HIS A 451 -0.57 -7.44 1.48
C HIS A 451 0.70 -7.20 2.31
N ILE A 452 0.96 -5.98 2.80
CA ILE A 452 2.21 -5.63 3.50
C ILE A 452 2.54 -6.62 4.62
N GLN A 453 1.57 -6.86 5.51
CA GLN A 453 1.78 -7.71 6.68
C GLN A 453 2.03 -9.16 6.28
N LYS A 454 1.29 -9.64 5.27
CA LYS A 454 1.45 -11.00 4.73
C LYS A 454 2.82 -11.17 4.10
N TRP A 455 3.24 -10.25 3.23
CA TRP A 455 4.58 -10.26 2.65
C TRP A 455 5.67 -10.20 3.71
N SER A 456 5.55 -9.33 4.73
CA SER A 456 6.56 -9.26 5.79
C SER A 456 6.76 -10.60 6.51
N SER A 457 5.72 -11.44 6.63
CA SER A 457 5.82 -12.75 7.27
C SER A 457 6.46 -13.85 6.40
N VAL A 458 6.57 -13.60 5.09
CA VAL A 458 6.98 -14.60 4.08
C VAL A 458 8.35 -14.30 3.46
N ILE A 459 8.75 -13.02 3.39
CA ILE A 459 10.05 -12.61 2.83
C ILE A 459 11.25 -13.18 3.60
N TRP A 460 12.38 -13.35 2.91
CA TRP A 460 13.65 -13.81 3.47
C TRP A 460 14.77 -12.77 3.30
N GLY A 461 15.95 -13.03 3.89
CA GLY A 461 17.04 -12.05 4.00
C GLY A 461 17.54 -11.44 2.69
N ASP A 462 17.46 -12.17 1.56
CA ASP A 462 17.95 -11.72 0.25
C ASP A 462 16.94 -10.85 -0.54
N CYS A 463 15.77 -10.58 0.05
CA CYS A 463 14.75 -9.69 -0.52
C CYS A 463 15.08 -8.23 -0.18
N ASN A 464 14.76 -7.31 -1.09
CA ASN A 464 14.94 -5.89 -0.80
C ASN A 464 13.94 -5.48 0.28
N LYS A 465 14.43 -4.75 1.27
CA LYS A 465 13.60 -4.27 2.37
C LYS A 465 13.52 -2.75 2.35
N VAL A 466 12.36 -2.20 2.72
CA VAL A 466 12.26 -0.81 3.12
C VAL A 466 12.41 -0.76 4.64
N ASP A 467 13.54 -0.22 5.09
CA ASP A 467 13.74 0.19 6.47
C ASP A 467 13.83 1.72 6.60
N ILE A 468 14.10 2.21 7.81
CA ILE A 468 14.28 3.64 8.05
C ILE A 468 15.50 4.24 7.33
N ASN A 469 16.58 3.47 7.15
CA ASN A 469 17.78 3.96 6.46
C ASN A 469 17.52 4.10 4.96
N ASN A 470 16.76 3.17 4.37
CA ASN A 470 16.26 3.27 3.00
C ASN A 470 15.38 4.52 2.83
N LEU A 471 14.39 4.72 3.71
CA LEU A 471 13.52 5.89 3.66
C LEU A 471 14.31 7.21 3.70
N VAL A 472 15.30 7.31 4.60
CA VAL A 472 16.16 8.50 4.71
C VAL A 472 17.04 8.68 3.47
N THR A 473 17.53 7.59 2.87
CA THR A 473 18.32 7.63 1.64
C THR A 473 17.47 8.08 0.45
N ASP A 474 16.23 7.58 0.35
CA ASP A 474 15.27 7.95 -0.68
C ASP A 474 14.88 9.43 -0.57
N LEU A 475 14.65 9.92 0.66
CA LEU A 475 14.37 11.32 0.97
C LEU A 475 15.55 12.22 0.57
N LYS A 476 16.78 11.85 0.97
CA LYS A 476 18.01 12.55 0.55
C LYS A 476 18.14 12.62 -0.97
N GLY A 477 17.73 11.56 -1.68
CA GLY A 477 17.77 11.49 -3.14
C GLY A 477 16.96 12.57 -3.85
N LYS A 478 15.98 13.18 -3.18
CA LYS A 478 15.17 14.29 -3.72
C LYS A 478 15.90 15.63 -3.72
N LYS A 479 16.94 15.81 -2.90
CA LYS A 479 17.83 17.01 -2.84
C LYS A 479 17.20 18.33 -2.39
N ASN A 480 15.99 18.69 -2.82
CA ASN A 480 15.33 19.94 -2.45
C ASN A 480 13.80 19.81 -2.42
N VAL A 481 13.12 20.82 -1.86
CA VAL A 481 11.66 20.88 -1.70
C VAL A 481 10.93 20.90 -3.04
N THR A 482 11.50 21.54 -4.08
CA THR A 482 10.90 21.56 -5.42
C THR A 482 10.77 20.15 -6.00
N MET A 483 11.84 19.36 -5.95
CA MET A 483 11.82 17.96 -6.41
C MET A 483 10.93 17.06 -5.54
N LEU A 484 10.79 17.38 -4.24
CA LEU A 484 9.80 16.71 -3.38
C LEU A 484 8.37 17.03 -3.80
N THR A 485 8.09 18.29 -4.10
CA THR A 485 6.78 18.77 -4.56
C THR A 485 6.37 18.05 -5.85
N GLU A 486 7.26 17.98 -6.83
CA GLU A 486 7.04 17.25 -8.09
C GLU A 486 6.80 15.75 -7.85
N SER A 487 7.57 15.13 -6.95
CA SER A 487 7.47 13.71 -6.66
C SER A 487 6.16 13.35 -5.95
N LEU A 488 5.81 14.11 -4.91
CA LEU A 488 4.62 13.90 -4.11
C LEU A 488 3.36 14.24 -4.93
N GLY A 489 3.43 15.29 -5.77
CA GLY A 489 2.27 15.86 -6.47
C GLY A 489 1.38 16.67 -5.54
N PHE A 490 1.97 17.25 -4.48
CA PHE A 490 1.30 18.09 -3.49
C PHE A 490 1.57 19.57 -3.76
N GLU A 491 0.77 20.45 -3.17
CA GLU A 491 1.12 21.87 -3.09
C GLU A 491 2.20 22.11 -2.02
N GLU A 492 2.98 23.17 -2.17
CA GLU A 492 4.13 23.45 -1.31
C GLU A 492 3.81 23.43 0.22
N PRO A 493 2.70 24.01 0.72
CA PRO A 493 2.35 23.92 2.14
C PRO A 493 2.16 22.47 2.63
N GLN A 494 1.52 21.64 1.81
CA GLN A 494 1.27 20.23 2.13
C GLN A 494 2.56 19.40 2.15
N VAL A 495 3.55 19.77 1.33
CA VAL A 495 4.88 19.14 1.36
C VAL A 495 5.57 19.39 2.70
N PHE A 496 5.44 20.60 3.25
CA PHE A 496 5.99 20.90 4.57
C PHE A 496 5.27 20.15 5.69
N ASP A 497 3.94 20.03 5.64
CA ASP A 497 3.17 19.21 6.59
C ASP A 497 3.63 17.75 6.56
N TRP A 498 3.74 17.17 5.36
CA TRP A 498 4.23 15.80 5.15
C TRP A 498 5.68 15.63 5.64
N LEU A 499 6.56 16.59 5.34
CA LEU A 499 7.95 16.58 5.81
C LEU A 499 8.03 16.62 7.33
N ASN A 500 7.21 17.44 8.00
CA ASN A 500 7.18 17.50 9.46
C ASN A 500 6.75 16.16 10.07
N GLU A 501 5.73 15.51 9.51
CA GLU A 501 5.31 14.17 9.97
C GLU A 501 6.40 13.12 9.75
N CYS A 502 7.03 13.12 8.57
CA CYS A 502 8.09 12.19 8.21
C CYS A 502 9.34 12.38 9.08
N LEU A 503 9.82 13.62 9.25
CA LEU A 503 10.96 13.95 10.10
C LEU A 503 10.68 13.60 11.57
N LYS A 504 9.49 13.92 12.09
CA LYS A 504 9.10 13.52 13.44
C LYS A 504 9.17 12.00 13.62
N PHE A 505 8.63 11.25 12.66
CA PHE A 505 8.68 9.79 12.69
C PHE A 505 10.12 9.25 12.63
N ILE A 506 10.98 9.80 11.76
CA ILE A 506 12.39 9.39 11.66
C ILE A 506 13.12 9.68 12.98
N TYR A 507 12.85 10.83 13.61
CA TYR A 507 13.47 11.22 14.87
C TYR A 507 13.11 10.27 16.01
N GLU A 508 11.82 9.93 16.16
CA GLU A 508 11.32 9.00 17.17
C GLU A 508 11.94 7.59 17.04
N GLN A 509 12.27 7.17 15.83
CA GLN A 509 12.89 5.86 15.59
C GLN A 509 14.42 5.89 15.70
N LYS A 510 15.08 6.89 15.11
CA LYS A 510 16.55 6.95 15.04
C LYS A 510 17.07 8.37 14.81
N ALA A 511 17.11 9.15 15.88
CA ALA A 511 17.61 10.53 15.91
C ALA A 511 19.03 10.71 15.30
N THR A 512 19.92 9.71 15.41
CA THR A 512 21.29 9.82 14.89
C THR A 512 21.38 9.97 13.36
N LEU A 513 20.32 9.66 12.61
CA LEU A 513 20.29 9.81 11.16
C LEU A 513 20.26 11.27 10.71
N PHE A 514 19.73 12.18 11.53
CA PHE A 514 19.60 13.60 11.20
C PHE A 514 20.94 14.28 10.95
N ASN A 515 22.00 13.83 11.63
CA ASN A 515 23.35 14.37 11.47
C ASN A 515 24.10 13.75 10.29
N ASN A 516 23.69 12.56 9.84
CA ASN A 516 24.40 11.82 8.80
C ASN A 516 23.81 12.01 7.41
N PHE A 517 22.56 12.47 7.32
CA PHE A 517 21.82 12.56 6.08
C PHE A 517 21.24 13.96 5.85
N GLU A 518 21.29 14.38 4.59
CA GLU A 518 20.81 15.67 4.14
C GLU A 518 19.30 15.57 3.83
N ILE A 519 18.47 15.78 4.84
CA ILE A 519 17.00 15.56 4.78
C ILE A 519 16.16 16.73 5.31
N ILE A 520 16.80 17.76 5.86
CA ILE A 520 16.11 18.93 6.44
C ILE A 520 16.28 20.11 5.47
N PRO A 521 15.21 20.77 5.01
CA PRO A 521 15.35 21.88 4.08
C PRO A 521 15.90 23.14 4.79
N ASP A 522 16.86 23.80 4.14
CA ASP A 522 17.30 25.15 4.46
C ASP A 522 16.27 26.21 4.02
N GLN A 523 16.48 27.50 4.32
CA GLN A 523 15.55 28.57 3.89
C GLN A 523 15.52 28.78 2.36
N LYS A 524 16.45 28.17 1.60
CA LYS A 524 16.41 28.11 0.13
C LYS A 524 15.73 26.83 -0.39
N GLY A 525 15.24 25.97 0.50
CA GLY A 525 14.56 24.72 0.16
C GLY A 525 15.50 23.56 -0.18
N ASN A 526 16.82 23.68 -0.01
CA ASN A 526 17.75 22.58 -0.24
C ASN A 526 17.86 21.69 1.00
N LEU A 527 17.82 20.38 0.82
CA LEU A 527 17.97 19.44 1.92
C LEU A 527 19.43 19.42 2.40
N ARG A 528 19.63 19.64 3.69
CA ARG A 528 20.92 19.64 4.38
C ARG A 528 20.88 18.78 5.63
N ALA A 529 22.06 18.47 6.14
CA ALA A 529 22.23 17.72 7.37
C ALA A 529 22.01 18.62 8.58
N CYS A 530 21.52 18.04 9.67
CA CYS A 530 21.14 18.78 10.87
C CYS A 530 22.31 19.52 11.53
N ASP A 531 23.54 19.01 11.40
CA ASP A 531 24.76 19.61 11.93
C ASP A 531 25.21 20.87 11.20
N LYS A 532 24.73 21.08 9.96
CA LYS A 532 25.00 22.25 9.13
C LYS A 532 23.93 23.34 9.27
N LEU A 533 22.86 23.08 10.03
CA LEU A 533 21.70 23.95 10.13
C LEU A 533 21.51 24.53 11.52
N TYR A 534 20.86 25.68 11.57
CA TYR A 534 20.52 26.43 12.78
C TYR A 534 19.06 26.86 12.76
N LEU A 535 18.41 26.90 13.92
CA LEU A 535 17.09 27.52 14.06
C LEU A 535 17.22 29.05 13.92
N ASP A 536 16.30 29.64 13.16
CA ASP A 536 16.23 31.09 12.93
C ASP A 536 15.55 31.77 14.13
N GLU A 537 16.35 32.27 15.08
CA GLU A 537 15.92 33.20 16.13
C GLU A 537 16.40 34.64 15.86
N ILE A 538 16.80 34.92 14.61
CA ILE A 538 17.21 36.27 14.19
C ILE A 538 15.94 37.10 13.95
N GLU A 539 14.92 36.50 13.34
CA GLU A 539 13.61 37.11 13.03
C GLU A 539 13.72 38.48 12.32
N ASP A 540 14.78 38.68 11.52
CA ASP A 540 15.07 39.94 10.83
C ASP A 540 15.61 39.67 9.41
N GLU A 541 14.71 39.73 8.42
CA GLU A 541 15.06 39.49 7.00
C GLU A 541 16.04 40.54 6.46
N LYS A 542 15.88 41.82 6.84
CA LYS A 542 16.76 42.90 6.38
C LYS A 542 18.21 42.62 6.79
N LEU A 543 18.45 42.14 8.01
CA LEU A 543 19.80 41.78 8.44
C LEU A 543 20.38 40.58 7.68
N LYS A 544 19.56 39.59 7.32
CA LYS A 544 19.99 38.44 6.51
C LYS A 544 20.35 38.86 5.08
N GLU A 545 19.58 39.75 4.47
CA GLU A 545 19.90 40.37 3.17
C GLU A 545 21.22 41.17 3.23
N ILE A 546 21.41 41.99 4.28
CA ILE A 546 22.67 42.74 4.48
C ILE A 546 23.86 41.79 4.60
N ALA A 547 23.70 40.69 5.32
CA ALA A 547 24.74 39.67 5.44
C ALA A 547 25.08 39.02 4.09
N GLU A 548 24.08 38.68 3.28
CA GLU A 548 24.28 38.11 1.95
C GLU A 548 25.05 39.08 1.04
N LEU A 549 24.75 40.38 1.11
CA LEU A 549 25.46 41.43 0.36
C LEU A 549 26.95 41.53 0.71
N VAL A 550 27.31 41.32 1.98
CA VAL A 550 28.72 41.26 2.42
C VAL A 550 29.35 39.88 2.23
N GLY A 551 28.69 39.00 1.48
CA GLY A 551 29.22 37.71 1.05
C GLY A 551 28.99 36.57 2.02
N TYR A 552 28.00 36.67 2.91
CA TYR A 552 27.65 35.59 3.84
C TYR A 552 26.16 35.28 3.86
N ASP A 553 25.82 34.08 3.41
CA ASP A 553 24.45 33.66 3.19
C ASP A 553 23.90 32.87 4.39
N PHE A 554 23.09 33.53 5.21
CA PHE A 554 22.42 32.88 6.33
C PHE A 554 21.29 31.94 5.89
N TYR A 555 20.69 32.12 4.71
CA TYR A 555 19.56 31.31 4.26
C TYR A 555 19.95 29.84 4.02
N GLU A 556 21.21 29.59 3.68
CA GLU A 556 21.78 28.24 3.50
C GLU A 556 22.13 27.52 4.81
N GLU A 557 22.21 28.26 5.92
CA GLU A 557 22.56 27.71 7.24
C GLU A 557 21.37 27.69 8.20
N LEU A 558 20.23 28.27 7.81
CA LEU A 558 19.02 28.32 8.63
C LEU A 558 18.01 27.28 8.16
N VAL A 559 17.32 26.65 9.11
CA VAL A 559 16.21 25.74 8.84
C VAL A 559 15.06 26.52 8.20
N HIS A 560 14.37 25.89 7.24
CA HIS A 560 13.17 26.46 6.64
C HIS A 560 12.10 26.78 7.70
N LYS A 561 11.42 27.94 7.57
CA LYS A 561 10.47 28.45 8.59
C LYS A 561 9.28 27.53 8.87
N ASN A 562 8.88 26.74 7.87
CA ASN A 562 7.76 25.80 7.95
C ASN A 562 8.17 24.42 8.49
N ILE A 563 9.40 24.23 8.95
CA ILE A 563 9.87 22.98 9.56
C ILE A 563 9.96 23.12 11.08
N PHE A 564 9.30 22.22 11.79
CA PHE A 564 9.21 22.22 13.25
C PHE A 564 10.16 21.17 13.85
N LEU A 565 11.37 21.60 14.25
CA LEU A 565 12.40 20.75 14.85
C LEU A 565 12.85 21.31 16.22
N GLU A 566 12.09 21.01 17.27
CA GLU A 566 12.31 21.59 18.60
C GLU A 566 13.53 21.02 19.36
N HIS A 567 14.03 19.83 19.01
CA HIS A 567 14.90 19.04 19.90
C HIS A 567 16.33 18.79 19.36
N CYS A 568 16.71 19.32 18.19
CA CYS A 568 17.88 18.80 17.45
C CYS A 568 18.90 19.83 16.97
N ILE A 569 18.65 21.12 17.15
CA ILE A 569 19.33 22.14 16.33
C ILE A 569 19.81 23.30 17.19
N ASN A 570 21.05 23.73 16.95
CA ASN A 570 21.59 24.94 17.53
C ASN A 570 20.84 26.16 17.01
N LYS A 571 20.81 27.26 17.77
CA LYS A 571 20.09 28.48 17.40
C LYS A 571 21.08 29.53 16.92
N LYS A 572 20.69 30.30 15.90
CA LYS A 572 21.36 31.55 15.57
C LYS A 572 20.48 32.70 16.01
N ILE A 573 21.08 33.60 16.76
CA ILE A 573 20.43 34.81 17.26
C ILE A 573 20.97 36.03 16.52
N ILE A 574 20.28 37.15 16.68
CA ILE A 574 20.64 38.43 16.04
C ILE A 574 22.11 38.84 16.27
N THR A 575 22.72 38.47 17.41
CA THR A 575 24.13 38.79 17.69
C THR A 575 25.11 38.02 16.81
N ASP A 576 24.77 36.81 16.36
CA ASP A 576 25.63 36.02 15.48
C ASP A 576 25.74 36.65 14.10
N VAL A 577 24.58 37.09 13.57
CA VAL A 577 24.49 37.89 12.34
C VAL A 577 25.25 39.20 12.50
N ALA A 578 25.04 39.89 13.61
CA ALA A 578 25.69 41.17 13.88
C ALA A 578 27.22 41.06 13.95
N ASN A 579 27.74 40.03 14.62
CA ASN A 579 29.16 39.75 14.69
C ASN A 579 29.74 39.44 13.30
N LYS A 580 29.02 38.65 12.50
CA LYS A 580 29.49 38.28 11.17
C LYS A 580 29.53 39.47 10.23
N ILE A 581 28.46 40.26 10.18
CA ILE A 581 28.40 41.52 9.43
C ILE A 581 29.50 42.48 9.90
N THR A 582 29.69 42.63 11.21
CA THR A 582 30.74 43.50 11.76
C THR A 582 32.14 43.08 11.35
N ASN A 583 32.42 41.78 11.32
CA ASN A 583 33.72 41.28 10.88
C ASN A 583 33.93 41.51 9.37
N LEU A 584 32.95 41.14 8.54
CA LEU A 584 33.04 41.25 7.08
C LEU A 584 33.07 42.71 6.59
N ILE A 585 32.34 43.61 7.25
CA ILE A 585 32.39 45.04 6.94
C ILE A 585 33.74 45.66 7.32
N ASN A 586 34.50 45.08 8.25
CA ASN A 586 35.83 45.58 8.60
C ASN A 586 36.94 45.05 7.67
N GLU A 587 36.66 44.05 6.82
CA GLU A 587 37.61 43.55 5.83
C GLU A 587 37.60 44.44 4.56
N GLU A 588 38.78 44.77 4.02
CA GLU A 588 38.93 45.71 2.88
C GLU A 588 38.50 45.11 1.53
N ASN A 589 38.08 43.83 1.49
CA ASN A 589 37.94 43.04 0.25
C ASN A 589 36.61 43.19 -0.52
N PHE A 590 35.62 43.95 -0.02
CA PHE A 590 34.23 43.87 -0.50
C PHE A 590 33.73 45.03 -1.41
N GLY A 591 34.59 45.98 -1.80
CA GLY A 591 34.31 46.97 -2.86
C GLY A 591 32.95 47.69 -2.78
N GLU A 592 32.21 47.79 -3.89
CA GLU A 592 30.90 48.46 -3.99
C GLU A 592 29.78 47.76 -3.18
N LYS A 593 29.80 46.43 -3.07
CA LYS A 593 28.80 45.66 -2.29
C LYS A 593 28.86 45.97 -0.80
N ARG A 594 30.07 46.25 -0.28
CA ARG A 594 30.29 46.74 1.09
C ARG A 594 29.58 48.06 1.33
N ASN A 595 29.64 48.98 0.37
CA ASN A 595 29.02 50.30 0.49
C ASN A 595 27.49 50.20 0.54
N SER A 596 26.90 49.36 -0.31
CA SER A 596 25.45 49.08 -0.29
C SER A 596 25.01 48.45 1.03
N ALA A 597 25.78 47.48 1.55
CA ALA A 597 25.49 46.86 2.84
C ALA A 597 25.58 47.86 4.02
N ILE A 598 26.56 48.77 4.01
CA ILE A 598 26.69 49.84 5.02
C ILE A 598 25.49 50.79 4.97
N ILE A 599 25.02 51.17 3.77
CA ILE A 599 23.85 52.04 3.62
C ILE A 599 22.60 51.37 4.19
N LEU A 600 22.35 50.12 3.81
CA LEU A 600 21.20 49.35 4.32
C LEU A 600 21.30 49.09 5.83
N LEU A 601 22.50 48.90 6.37
CA LEU A 601 22.71 48.72 7.81
C LEU A 601 22.46 50.02 8.60
N VAL A 602 22.88 51.17 8.08
CA VAL A 602 22.59 52.47 8.69
C VAL A 602 21.09 52.76 8.65
N ASP A 603 20.42 52.45 7.54
CA ASP A 603 18.96 52.53 7.41
C ASP A 603 18.27 51.64 8.46
N TRP A 604 18.73 50.40 8.62
CA TRP A 604 18.23 49.49 9.64
C TRP A 604 18.44 50.00 11.08
N PHE A 605 19.54 50.70 11.37
CA PHE A 605 19.79 51.30 12.69
C PHE A 605 18.83 52.43 13.05
N GLU A 606 18.32 53.19 12.07
CA GLU A 606 17.33 54.24 12.33
C GLU A 606 15.99 53.64 12.76
N ASP A 607 15.60 52.50 12.16
CA ASP A 607 14.38 51.77 12.52
C ASP A 607 14.57 50.92 13.80
N ASN A 608 15.80 50.54 14.17
CA ASN A 608 16.10 49.57 15.24
C ASN A 608 17.17 50.06 16.24
N GLU A 609 17.02 51.28 16.77
CA GLU A 609 18.03 51.98 17.58
C GLU A 609 18.57 51.17 18.78
N LYS A 610 17.67 50.51 19.54
CA LYS A 610 18.04 49.71 20.72
C LYS A 610 18.86 48.48 20.34
N LYS A 611 18.38 47.69 19.38
CA LYS A 611 19.07 46.47 18.88
C LYS A 611 20.40 46.82 18.21
N GLY A 612 20.46 47.94 17.49
CA GLY A 612 21.70 48.46 16.89
C GLY A 612 22.77 48.81 17.93
N LYS A 613 22.40 49.48 19.03
CA LYS A 613 23.33 49.81 20.12
C LYS A 613 23.85 48.56 20.85
N GLU A 614 22.98 47.58 21.06
CA GLU A 614 23.30 46.35 21.79
C GLU A 614 24.13 45.36 20.95
N CYS A 615 23.69 45.06 19.72
CA CYS A 615 24.27 44.02 18.88
C CYS A 615 25.40 44.53 17.97
N PHE A 616 25.38 45.82 17.59
CA PHE A 616 26.32 46.42 16.66
C PHE A 616 27.09 47.61 17.27
N SER A 617 27.37 47.59 18.58
CA SER A 617 27.93 48.72 19.33
C SER A 617 29.06 49.49 18.61
N ARG A 618 30.04 48.79 18.02
CA ARG A 618 31.17 49.39 17.29
C ARG A 618 30.76 50.03 15.96
N LEU A 619 29.90 49.38 15.18
CA LEU A 619 29.42 49.93 13.91
C LEU A 619 28.41 51.06 14.14
N TYR A 620 27.55 50.93 15.14
CA TYR A 620 26.57 51.93 15.54
C TYR A 620 27.24 53.22 16.05
N GLN A 621 28.26 53.11 16.91
CA GLN A 621 29.04 54.27 17.37
C GLN A 621 29.79 54.99 16.25
N ASN A 622 30.19 54.25 15.21
CA ASN A 622 30.89 54.79 14.06
C ASN A 622 29.98 54.97 12.83
N LYS A 623 28.64 54.92 12.98
CA LYS A 623 27.72 54.87 11.84
C LYS A 623 27.89 56.05 10.88
N ASP A 624 28.05 57.25 11.44
CA ASP A 624 28.26 58.48 10.65
C ASP A 624 29.61 58.48 9.95
N LYS A 625 30.64 57.95 10.63
CA LYS A 625 31.99 57.84 10.07
C LYS A 625 32.05 56.79 8.96
N LEU A 626 31.44 55.62 9.16
CA LEU A 626 31.35 54.54 8.18
C LEU A 626 30.59 55.00 6.95
N LEU A 627 29.48 55.72 7.13
CA LEU A 627 28.72 56.31 6.03
C LEU A 627 29.55 57.37 5.30
N VAL A 628 30.33 58.21 5.99
CA VAL A 628 31.23 59.19 5.33
C VAL A 628 32.41 58.50 4.62
N ASP A 629 32.85 57.35 5.13
CA ASP A 629 33.97 56.59 4.60
C ASP A 629 33.61 55.75 3.36
N THR A 630 32.34 55.43 3.13
CA THR A 630 31.87 54.82 1.86
C THR A 630 31.95 55.79 0.67
N PHE A 631 32.13 57.11 0.90
CA PHE A 631 32.25 58.12 -0.16
C PHE A 631 33.71 58.53 -0.44
N THR A 632 34.02 58.80 -1.71
CA THR A 632 35.34 59.29 -2.16
C THR A 632 35.67 60.67 -1.59
N THR A 633 36.95 61.09 -1.65
CA THR A 633 37.42 62.38 -1.12
C THR A 633 36.70 63.60 -1.72
N GLU A 634 36.24 63.51 -2.97
CA GLU A 634 35.36 64.52 -3.59
C GLU A 634 33.91 64.42 -3.04
N GLY A 635 33.36 63.21 -2.91
CA GLY A 635 32.03 62.98 -2.32
C GLY A 635 31.89 63.45 -0.87
N ARG A 636 32.96 63.42 -0.07
CA ARG A 636 32.97 63.96 1.31
C ARG A 636 32.77 65.47 1.38
N LYS A 637 33.30 66.21 0.40
CA LYS A 637 33.09 67.67 0.31
C LYS A 637 31.66 68.01 -0.09
N ASP A 638 31.10 67.23 -1.02
CA ASP A 638 29.72 67.38 -1.48
C ASP A 638 28.73 67.00 -0.37
N LEU A 639 28.97 65.90 0.37
CA LEU A 639 28.18 65.50 1.54
C LEU A 639 28.19 66.57 2.64
N LEU A 640 29.35 67.15 2.97
CA LEU A 640 29.46 68.26 3.93
C LEU A 640 28.73 69.53 3.47
N SER A 641 28.61 69.75 2.15
CA SER A 641 27.83 70.86 1.59
C SER A 641 26.32 70.59 1.63
N MET A 642 25.90 69.33 1.47
CA MET A 642 24.50 68.90 1.53
C MET A 642 23.98 68.76 2.97
N MET A 643 24.84 68.50 3.95
CA MET A 643 24.50 68.48 5.38
C MET A 643 24.31 69.88 6.00
N LYS A 644 24.63 70.97 5.30
CA LYS A 644 24.26 72.32 5.74
C LYS A 644 22.75 72.53 5.54
N GLY A 645 21.96 71.98 6.46
CA GLY A 645 20.52 72.27 6.61
C GLY A 645 19.55 71.13 6.27
N ARG A 646 20.01 69.87 6.10
CA ARG A 646 19.13 68.71 5.84
C ARG A 646 19.50 67.50 6.71
N ASN A 647 18.52 66.62 6.97
CA ASN A 647 18.64 65.44 7.81
C ASN A 647 19.26 64.26 7.03
N ILE A 648 19.99 63.36 7.71
CA ILE A 648 20.76 62.26 7.12
C ILE A 648 19.89 61.31 6.25
N SER A 649 18.60 61.15 6.58
CA SER A 649 17.67 60.32 5.82
C SER A 649 17.46 60.78 4.37
N GLN A 650 17.40 62.09 4.13
CA GLN A 650 17.17 62.64 2.78
C GLN A 650 18.39 62.47 1.86
N VAL A 651 19.58 62.36 2.45
CA VAL A 651 20.82 62.12 1.72
C VAL A 651 20.92 60.63 1.36
N SER A 652 20.44 59.74 2.22
CA SER A 652 20.31 58.30 1.95
C SER A 652 19.40 58.02 0.74
N ASP A 653 18.24 58.69 0.66
CA ASP A 653 17.28 58.52 -0.45
C ASP A 653 17.86 58.94 -1.81
N LEU A 654 18.64 60.02 -1.85
CA LEU A 654 19.30 60.51 -3.07
C LEU A 654 20.41 59.57 -3.55
N ILE A 655 21.06 58.86 -2.63
CA ILE A 655 22.14 57.91 -2.92
C ILE A 655 21.57 56.57 -3.37
N LYS A 656 20.44 56.15 -2.78
CA LYS A 656 19.62 55.02 -3.25
C LYS A 656 19.14 55.25 -4.69
N GLN A 657 18.64 56.45 -5.02
CA GLN A 657 18.19 56.77 -6.38
C GLN A 657 19.32 56.84 -7.43
N ALA A 658 20.56 57.14 -7.02
CA ALA A 658 21.70 57.26 -7.93
C ALA A 658 22.52 55.96 -8.09
N GLY A 659 22.17 54.88 -7.38
CA GLY A 659 22.87 53.60 -7.45
C GLY A 659 24.34 53.67 -7.00
N GLY A 660 24.70 54.66 -6.17
CA GLY A 660 26.06 54.80 -5.60
C GLY A 660 27.10 55.55 -6.44
N ASP A 661 26.76 56.11 -7.61
CA ASP A 661 27.74 56.78 -8.50
C ASP A 661 27.63 58.33 -8.49
N LEU A 662 28.58 59.00 -7.82
CA LEU A 662 28.66 60.46 -7.69
C LEU A 662 29.01 61.19 -9.01
N GLY A 663 29.57 60.50 -10.00
CA GLY A 663 29.86 61.09 -11.32
C GLY A 663 28.59 61.53 -12.06
N LYS A 664 27.49 60.78 -11.89
CA LYS A 664 26.18 61.07 -12.50
C LYS A 664 25.46 62.26 -11.86
N ILE A 665 25.78 62.58 -10.60
CA ILE A 665 25.20 63.72 -9.88
C ILE A 665 25.73 65.04 -10.48
N LYS A 666 27.03 65.11 -10.80
CA LYS A 666 27.68 66.27 -11.43
C LYS A 666 27.15 66.53 -12.85
N GLU A 667 26.89 65.46 -13.60
CA GLU A 667 26.29 65.52 -14.94
C GLU A 667 24.83 66.00 -14.90
N SER A 668 24.08 65.63 -13.86
CA SER A 668 22.70 66.06 -13.64
C SER A 668 22.60 67.55 -13.28
N ILE A 669 23.57 68.08 -12.51
CA ILE A 669 23.66 69.51 -12.17
C ILE A 669 24.11 70.35 -13.39
N GLY A 670 24.99 69.82 -14.24
CA GLY A 670 25.36 70.45 -15.52
C GLY A 670 24.19 70.54 -16.50
N LYS A 671 23.34 69.51 -16.54
CA LYS A 671 22.11 69.47 -17.34
C LYS A 671 21.04 70.44 -16.81
N ALA A 672 20.98 70.70 -15.50
CA ALA A 672 20.06 71.67 -14.91
C ALA A 672 20.33 73.12 -15.39
N LYS A 673 21.60 73.53 -15.51
CA LYS A 673 21.95 74.86 -16.04
C LYS A 673 21.64 75.04 -17.54
N GLN A 674 21.74 73.97 -18.33
CA GLN A 674 21.34 74.02 -19.75
C GLN A 674 19.82 74.05 -19.93
N LEU A 675 19.09 73.55 -18.94
CA LEU A 675 17.63 73.61 -18.87
C LEU A 675 17.13 75.03 -18.58
N ASP A 676 17.81 75.75 -17.70
CA ASP A 676 17.50 77.15 -17.39
C ASP A 676 17.65 78.06 -18.62
N ASP A 677 18.70 77.85 -19.43
CA ASP A 677 18.89 78.54 -20.72
C ASP A 677 17.77 78.20 -21.75
N LEU A 678 17.24 76.98 -21.72
CA LEU A 678 16.14 76.53 -22.58
C LEU A 678 14.79 77.12 -22.16
N PHE A 679 14.57 77.34 -20.85
CA PHE A 679 13.39 78.00 -20.31
C PHE A 679 13.32 79.48 -20.71
N GLU A 680 14.43 80.20 -20.62
CA GLU A 680 14.52 81.60 -21.05
C GLU A 680 14.30 81.75 -22.56
N LYS A 681 14.88 80.86 -23.38
CA LYS A 681 14.80 80.95 -24.85
C LYS A 681 13.40 80.66 -25.40
N HIS A 682 12.56 79.94 -24.66
CA HIS A 682 11.22 79.52 -25.11
C HIS A 682 10.08 80.09 -24.26
N GLY A 683 10.39 80.98 -23.29
CA GLY A 683 9.41 81.72 -22.51
C GLY A 683 8.52 80.85 -21.62
N VAL A 684 9.08 79.78 -21.04
CA VAL A 684 8.34 78.78 -20.25
C VAL A 684 8.98 78.57 -18.88
N ALA A 685 8.16 78.39 -17.85
CA ALA A 685 8.60 78.42 -16.45
C ALA A 685 9.10 77.06 -15.92
N ASN A 686 8.83 75.96 -16.64
CA ASN A 686 9.21 74.61 -16.22
C ASN A 686 9.25 73.61 -17.40
N ILE A 687 9.81 72.42 -17.13
CA ILE A 687 9.91 71.29 -18.08
C ILE A 687 8.55 70.86 -18.64
N GLU A 688 7.46 70.95 -17.88
CA GLU A 688 6.15 70.49 -18.35
C GLU A 688 5.57 71.44 -19.41
N GLU A 689 5.78 72.74 -19.28
CA GLU A 689 5.41 73.72 -20.30
C GLU A 689 6.29 73.63 -21.55
N LEU A 690 7.59 73.35 -21.37
CA LEU A 690 8.49 73.07 -22.48
C LEU A 690 8.08 71.79 -23.23
N LYS A 691 7.71 70.72 -22.50
CA LYS A 691 7.14 69.49 -23.07
C LYS A 691 5.84 69.77 -23.82
N LYS A 692 4.95 70.62 -23.30
CA LYS A 692 3.73 71.03 -24.00
C LYS A 692 4.01 71.79 -25.30
N CYS A 693 5.00 72.68 -25.31
CA CYS A 693 5.38 73.42 -26.52
C CYS A 693 5.96 72.50 -27.61
N ILE A 694 6.79 71.53 -27.22
CA ILE A 694 7.42 70.55 -28.13
C ILE A 694 6.37 69.55 -28.67
N VAL A 695 5.43 69.13 -27.83
CA VAL A 695 4.32 68.22 -28.21
C VAL A 695 3.35 68.88 -29.17
N LEU A 696 3.14 70.20 -29.09
CA LEU A 696 2.30 70.93 -30.06
C LEU A 696 2.93 71.09 -31.44
N THR A 697 4.26 70.98 -31.56
CA THR A 697 4.99 71.14 -32.83
C THR A 697 5.39 69.83 -33.48
N SER A 698 5.39 68.72 -32.74
CA SER A 698 5.94 67.44 -33.19
C SER A 698 4.87 66.36 -33.05
N GLY A 699 4.03 66.19 -34.06
CA GLY A 699 2.96 65.19 -34.09
C GLY A 699 3.46 63.75 -34.03
N MET A 700 3.88 63.29 -32.85
CA MET A 700 4.28 61.90 -32.56
C MET A 700 3.58 61.40 -31.30
N VAL A 701 2.99 60.20 -31.42
CA VAL A 701 2.31 59.46 -30.35
C VAL A 701 3.32 58.99 -29.29
N PRO A 702 3.09 59.16 -27.98
CA PRO A 702 4.03 58.69 -26.97
C PRO A 702 3.88 57.19 -26.69
N ALA A 703 5.02 56.51 -26.66
CA ALA A 703 5.19 55.16 -26.11
C ALA A 703 4.81 55.10 -24.62
N GLN A 704 4.30 53.94 -24.19
CA GLN A 704 3.79 53.65 -22.85
C GLN A 704 4.83 53.91 -21.75
N LEU A 705 4.50 54.80 -20.82
CA LEU A 705 5.22 55.01 -19.55
C LEU A 705 4.61 54.09 -18.49
N LYS A 706 5.43 53.27 -17.84
CA LYS A 706 5.04 52.47 -16.66
C LYS A 706 4.75 53.39 -15.47
N VAL A 707 3.83 53.00 -14.58
CA VAL A 707 3.32 53.81 -13.45
C VAL A 707 3.33 52.98 -12.15
N GLU A 708 3.53 53.56 -10.98
CA GLU A 708 3.41 52.82 -9.70
C GLU A 708 1.94 52.52 -9.35
N ILE A 709 1.69 51.44 -8.60
CA ILE A 709 0.32 51.10 -8.16
C ILE A 709 -0.07 52.02 -6.99
N THR A 710 -1.00 52.95 -7.23
CA THR A 710 -1.57 53.83 -6.19
C THR A 710 -2.96 53.39 -5.74
N GLN A 711 -3.45 53.95 -4.63
CA GLN A 711 -4.80 53.67 -4.11
C GLN A 711 -5.90 54.10 -5.11
N GLU A 712 -5.68 55.18 -5.85
CA GLU A 712 -6.60 55.64 -6.91
C GLU A 712 -6.57 54.68 -8.10
N ILE A 713 -5.42 54.08 -8.41
CA ILE A 713 -5.28 53.08 -9.47
C ILE A 713 -6.01 51.78 -9.08
N LEU A 714 -5.90 51.32 -7.83
CA LEU A 714 -6.65 50.14 -7.35
C LEU A 714 -8.16 50.38 -7.41
N ALA A 715 -8.62 51.58 -7.03
CA ALA A 715 -10.03 51.96 -7.15
C ALA A 715 -10.49 52.00 -8.62
N SER A 716 -9.68 52.58 -9.52
CA SER A 716 -9.95 52.61 -10.96
C SER A 716 -9.91 51.21 -11.58
N LEU A 717 -9.05 50.32 -11.10
CA LEU A 717 -8.97 48.90 -11.48
C LEU A 717 -10.12 48.11 -10.88
N GLY A 718 -10.70 48.50 -9.74
CA GLY A 718 -11.81 47.75 -9.12
C GLY A 718 -11.33 46.60 -8.25
N VAL A 719 -10.04 46.61 -7.93
CA VAL A 719 -9.39 45.64 -7.07
C VAL A 719 -9.66 46.04 -5.62
N THR A 720 -10.36 45.17 -4.90
CA THR A 720 -10.69 45.37 -3.49
C THR A 720 -9.96 44.42 -2.54
N THR A 721 -9.25 43.43 -3.09
CA THR A 721 -8.48 42.43 -2.34
C THR A 721 -7.13 42.12 -3.01
N PRO A 722 -6.13 41.62 -2.27
CA PRO A 722 -4.87 41.16 -2.85
C PRO A 722 -5.04 40.04 -3.90
N GLN A 723 -5.99 39.12 -3.70
CA GLN A 723 -6.27 38.05 -4.65
C GLN A 723 -6.78 38.59 -6.00
N GLU A 724 -7.66 39.60 -5.96
CA GLU A 724 -8.14 40.27 -7.18
C GLU A 724 -7.02 41.03 -7.91
N LEU A 725 -5.98 41.47 -7.19
CA LEU A 725 -4.81 42.12 -7.76
C LEU A 725 -3.92 41.15 -8.52
N GLU A 726 -3.66 39.97 -7.94
CA GLU A 726 -2.89 38.92 -8.60
C GLU A 726 -3.55 38.51 -9.92
N VAL A 727 -4.88 38.35 -9.92
CA VAL A 727 -5.65 38.11 -11.14
C VAL A 727 -5.56 39.28 -12.12
N ALA A 728 -5.60 40.53 -11.65
CA ALA A 728 -5.44 41.71 -12.50
C ALA A 728 -4.08 41.76 -13.21
N LEU A 729 -3.02 41.37 -12.52
CA LEU A 729 -1.65 41.38 -13.02
C LEU A 729 -1.33 40.22 -13.97
N GLN A 730 -2.22 39.22 -14.11
CA GLN A 730 -2.10 38.18 -15.13
C GLN A 730 -2.44 38.69 -16.54
N ASP A 731 -3.14 39.82 -16.68
CA ASP A 731 -3.39 40.45 -17.98
C ASP A 731 -2.15 41.25 -18.41
N GLU A 732 -1.51 40.84 -19.51
CA GLU A 732 -0.29 41.47 -20.03
C GLU A 732 -0.45 42.98 -20.27
N ASN A 733 -1.64 43.45 -20.67
CA ASN A 733 -1.90 44.88 -20.88
C ASN A 733 -1.97 45.67 -19.56
N VAL A 734 -2.25 45.00 -18.45
CA VAL A 734 -2.31 45.58 -17.12
C VAL A 734 -0.92 45.53 -16.49
N SER A 735 -0.23 44.39 -16.53
CA SER A 735 1.12 44.24 -15.99
C SER A 735 2.13 45.17 -16.65
N ASP A 736 2.05 45.37 -17.98
CA ASP A 736 3.00 46.21 -18.72
C ASP A 736 2.88 47.70 -18.41
N ARG A 737 1.79 48.12 -17.75
CA ARG A 737 1.54 49.52 -17.36
C ARG A 737 2.08 49.85 -15.98
N PHE A 738 2.51 48.87 -15.18
CA PHE A 738 2.91 49.11 -13.80
C PHE A 738 4.37 48.77 -13.49
N PHE A 739 4.98 49.52 -12.57
CA PHE A 739 6.25 49.15 -11.94
C PHE A 739 5.97 48.17 -10.79
N HIS A 740 6.58 46.98 -10.82
CA HIS A 740 6.32 45.89 -9.88
C HIS A 740 7.00 46.08 -8.51
N GLU A 741 7.21 47.32 -8.06
CA GLU A 741 7.87 47.64 -6.77
C GLU A 741 6.94 48.25 -5.72
N SER A 742 5.66 48.48 -6.02
CA SER A 742 4.67 48.93 -5.02
C SER A 742 3.79 47.76 -4.59
N THR A 743 4.06 47.14 -3.44
CA THR A 743 3.17 46.18 -2.80
C THR A 743 1.99 46.92 -2.15
N PRO A 744 0.75 46.73 -2.63
CA PRO A 744 -0.39 47.44 -2.04
C PRO A 744 -0.60 47.06 -0.58
N ASN A 745 -0.77 48.06 0.27
CA ASN A 745 -1.05 47.83 1.69
C ASN A 745 -2.55 47.79 1.97
N PHE A 746 -2.93 47.27 3.13
CA PHE A 746 -4.33 47.15 3.57
C PHE A 746 -5.13 48.46 3.46
N LYS A 747 -4.51 49.62 3.73
CA LYS A 747 -5.20 50.92 3.64
C LYS A 747 -5.59 51.28 2.22
N MET A 748 -4.81 50.87 1.22
CA MET A 748 -5.09 51.13 -0.19
C MET A 748 -6.29 50.31 -0.68
N PHE A 749 -6.41 49.05 -0.24
CA PHE A 749 -7.60 48.24 -0.52
C PHE A 749 -8.83 48.74 0.23
N GLN A 750 -8.67 49.19 1.48
CA GLN A 750 -9.76 49.81 2.23
C GLN A 750 -10.27 51.08 1.53
N TYR A 751 -9.37 51.92 1.03
CA TYR A 751 -9.71 53.09 0.23
C TYR A 751 -10.45 52.72 -1.07
N ALA A 752 -9.96 51.71 -1.81
CA ALA A 752 -10.62 51.22 -3.01
C ALA A 752 -12.04 50.71 -2.71
N GLN A 753 -12.21 49.93 -1.64
CA GLN A 753 -13.52 49.45 -1.18
C GLN A 753 -14.47 50.60 -0.83
N GLU A 754 -13.99 51.62 -0.14
CA GLU A 754 -14.81 52.79 0.26
C GLU A 754 -15.29 53.58 -0.97
N ILE A 755 -14.41 53.85 -1.92
CA ILE A 755 -14.75 54.62 -3.12
C ILE A 755 -15.64 53.82 -4.07
N ILE A 756 -15.39 52.52 -4.25
CA ILE A 756 -16.24 51.67 -5.09
C ILE A 756 -17.66 51.58 -4.49
N LYS A 757 -17.78 51.39 -3.16
CA LYS A 757 -19.08 51.44 -2.47
C LYS A 757 -19.77 52.80 -2.61
N ARG A 758 -19.02 53.90 -2.56
CA ARG A 758 -19.56 55.25 -2.78
C ARG A 758 -20.13 55.39 -4.20
N ALA A 759 -19.35 55.01 -5.21
CA ALA A 759 -19.78 55.07 -6.61
C ALA A 759 -21.03 54.22 -6.84
N GLU A 760 -21.06 52.99 -6.30
CA GLU A 760 -22.22 52.09 -6.37
C GLU A 760 -23.48 52.72 -5.78
N LYS A 761 -23.37 53.27 -4.56
CA LYS A 761 -24.48 53.92 -3.89
C LYS A 761 -25.01 55.13 -4.67
N ASN A 762 -24.12 56.03 -5.08
CA ASN A 762 -24.50 57.27 -5.75
C ASN A 762 -25.12 57.02 -7.13
N ILE A 763 -24.61 56.02 -7.88
CA ILE A 763 -25.19 55.62 -9.17
C ILE A 763 -26.56 54.99 -8.96
N LEU A 764 -26.74 54.10 -7.99
CA LEU A 764 -28.05 53.48 -7.70
C LEU A 764 -29.10 54.49 -7.24
N GLU A 765 -28.72 55.46 -6.39
CA GLU A 765 -29.61 56.54 -5.98
C GLU A 765 -30.03 57.40 -7.18
N PHE A 766 -29.08 57.76 -8.04
CA PHE A 766 -29.36 58.53 -9.26
C PHE A 766 -30.28 57.78 -10.25
N LEU A 767 -30.06 56.48 -10.44
CA LEU A 767 -30.88 55.67 -11.33
C LEU A 767 -32.30 55.47 -10.81
N ARG A 768 -32.49 55.31 -9.49
CA ARG A 768 -33.83 55.20 -8.87
C ARG A 768 -34.67 56.47 -9.04
N GLU A 769 -34.03 57.62 -9.11
CA GLU A 769 -34.72 58.90 -9.35
C GLU A 769 -35.00 59.16 -10.83
N HIS A 770 -34.40 58.38 -11.74
CA HIS A 770 -34.58 58.54 -13.18
C HIS A 770 -35.80 57.73 -13.65
N PRO A 771 -36.79 58.36 -14.33
CA PRO A 771 -38.06 57.71 -14.70
C PRO A 771 -37.92 56.53 -15.69
N ASP A 772 -36.73 56.37 -16.26
CA ASP A 772 -36.44 55.38 -17.31
C ASP A 772 -35.92 54.07 -16.73
N TYR A 773 -35.54 54.04 -15.45
CA TYR A 773 -34.91 52.90 -14.79
C TYR A 773 -35.77 52.38 -13.64
N ASP A 774 -35.88 51.06 -13.51
CA ASP A 774 -36.42 50.38 -12.34
C ASP A 774 -35.31 49.50 -11.72
N CYS A 775 -34.90 49.90 -10.52
CA CYS A 775 -33.87 49.24 -9.73
C CYS A 775 -34.44 48.40 -8.57
N SER A 776 -35.74 48.10 -8.56
CA SER A 776 -36.39 47.34 -7.48
C SER A 776 -35.89 45.89 -7.35
N GLY A 777 -35.46 45.29 -8.45
CA GLY A 777 -34.91 43.94 -8.53
C GLY A 777 -33.38 43.84 -8.62
N PHE A 778 -32.64 44.90 -8.26
CA PHE A 778 -31.19 44.90 -8.46
C PHE A 778 -30.48 43.79 -7.66
N GLU A 779 -29.50 43.15 -8.29
CA GLU A 779 -28.65 42.14 -7.68
C GLU A 779 -27.17 42.43 -8.00
N LYS A 780 -26.28 42.06 -7.07
CA LYS A 780 -24.83 42.25 -7.25
C LYS A 780 -24.23 40.98 -7.86
N LEU A 781 -23.84 41.05 -9.13
CA LEU A 781 -23.29 39.92 -9.87
C LEU A 781 -21.77 39.79 -9.66
N ALA A 782 -21.07 40.91 -9.50
CA ALA A 782 -19.64 40.99 -9.20
C ALA A 782 -19.34 42.27 -8.40
N PRO A 783 -18.11 42.49 -7.89
CA PRO A 783 -17.77 43.68 -7.10
C PRO A 783 -18.20 45.02 -7.71
N THR A 784 -18.13 45.15 -9.04
CA THR A 784 -18.45 46.35 -9.83
C THR A 784 -19.55 46.11 -10.88
N VAL A 785 -20.25 44.96 -10.85
CA VAL A 785 -21.28 44.60 -11.85
C VAL A 785 -22.62 44.35 -11.17
N LEU A 786 -23.65 45.05 -11.63
CA LEU A 786 -25.04 44.91 -11.16
C LEU A 786 -25.94 44.32 -12.25
N GLY A 787 -26.75 43.35 -11.84
CA GLY A 787 -27.83 42.76 -12.63
C GLY A 787 -29.20 43.18 -12.09
N GLY A 788 -30.27 42.69 -12.73
CA GLY A 788 -31.64 42.85 -12.26
C GLY A 788 -32.23 44.27 -12.36
N VAL A 789 -31.49 45.23 -12.94
CA VAL A 789 -32.01 46.56 -13.25
C VAL A 789 -32.69 46.53 -14.61
N THR A 790 -33.86 47.17 -14.75
CA THR A 790 -34.52 47.32 -16.04
C THR A 790 -34.55 48.77 -16.49
N LYS A 791 -34.41 49.02 -17.79
CA LYS A 791 -34.54 50.33 -18.42
C LYS A 791 -35.60 50.27 -19.50
N TYR A 792 -36.64 51.09 -19.41
CA TYR A 792 -37.84 50.99 -20.25
C TYR A 792 -38.45 49.57 -20.30
N GLY A 793 -38.39 48.83 -19.19
CA GLY A 793 -38.88 47.44 -19.09
C GLY A 793 -37.97 46.37 -19.70
N GLN A 794 -36.78 46.72 -20.20
CA GLN A 794 -35.77 45.75 -20.65
C GLN A 794 -34.68 45.57 -19.61
N THR A 795 -34.29 44.32 -19.32
CA THR A 795 -33.19 44.03 -18.39
C THR A 795 -31.87 44.53 -18.97
N ILE A 796 -31.12 45.26 -18.14
CA ILE A 796 -29.80 45.79 -18.44
C ILE A 796 -28.79 45.32 -17.39
N VAL A 797 -27.52 45.25 -17.79
CA VAL A 797 -26.40 45.00 -16.87
C VAL A 797 -25.61 46.29 -16.70
N ILE A 798 -25.32 46.68 -15.46
CA ILE A 798 -24.66 47.94 -15.15
C ILE A 798 -23.27 47.66 -14.59
N VAL A 799 -22.24 48.17 -15.26
CA VAL A 799 -20.87 48.18 -14.75
C VAL A 799 -20.57 49.54 -14.13
N ILE A 800 -20.08 49.54 -12.90
CA ILE A 800 -19.86 50.75 -12.10
C ILE A 800 -18.39 50.99 -11.89
N ARG A 801 -17.92 52.22 -12.17
CA ARG A 801 -16.53 52.60 -12.00
C ARG A 801 -16.35 53.98 -11.37
N PRO A 802 -15.55 54.12 -10.29
CA PRO A 802 -15.17 55.44 -9.81
C PRO A 802 -14.26 56.12 -10.85
N SER A 803 -14.46 57.42 -11.03
CA SER A 803 -13.71 58.26 -11.98
C SER A 803 -12.90 59.37 -11.29
N ASP A 804 -12.70 59.24 -9.97
CA ASP A 804 -11.88 60.13 -9.13
C ASP A 804 -10.48 60.36 -9.70
N ASN A 805 -9.88 59.31 -10.30
CA ASN A 805 -8.55 59.36 -10.91
C ASN A 805 -8.55 59.94 -12.35
N LYS A 806 -9.67 60.51 -12.81
CA LYS A 806 -9.87 60.97 -14.20
C LYS A 806 -9.69 59.90 -15.27
N GLN A 807 -9.53 58.64 -14.89
CA GLN A 807 -9.37 57.48 -15.75
C GLN A 807 -10.13 56.29 -15.17
N VAL A 808 -10.63 55.44 -16.07
CA VAL A 808 -11.33 54.19 -15.75
C VAL A 808 -10.57 53.06 -16.41
N ILE A 809 -10.33 51.97 -15.67
CA ILE A 809 -9.61 50.80 -16.18
C ILE A 809 -10.52 49.59 -16.01
N ILE A 810 -10.77 48.88 -17.12
CA ILE A 810 -11.59 47.67 -17.14
C ILE A 810 -10.63 46.51 -17.37
N TYR A 811 -10.52 45.61 -16.39
CA TYR A 811 -9.65 44.44 -16.49
C TYR A 811 -10.36 43.15 -16.14
N SER A 812 -11.34 43.19 -15.23
CA SER A 812 -12.03 42.00 -14.74
C SER A 812 -12.78 41.31 -15.87
N ASP A 813 -12.62 39.98 -15.97
CA ASP A 813 -13.32 39.17 -16.96
C ASP A 813 -14.84 39.29 -16.81
N SER A 814 -15.34 39.44 -15.57
CA SER A 814 -16.78 39.65 -15.32
C SER A 814 -17.30 40.93 -15.98
N GLU A 815 -16.50 42.00 -16.04
CA GLU A 815 -16.88 43.27 -16.66
C GLU A 815 -16.69 43.25 -18.17
N LYS A 816 -15.59 42.64 -18.65
CA LYS A 816 -15.34 42.47 -20.09
C LYS A 816 -16.45 41.64 -20.72
N VAL A 817 -16.79 40.49 -20.10
CA VAL A 817 -17.91 39.65 -20.53
C VAL A 817 -19.23 40.39 -20.41
N SER A 818 -19.43 41.21 -19.38
CA SER A 818 -20.68 41.97 -19.24
C SER A 818 -20.86 43.03 -20.33
N LEU A 819 -19.82 43.83 -20.59
CA LEU A 819 -19.86 44.94 -21.55
C LEU A 819 -19.81 44.48 -23.02
N VAL A 820 -19.22 43.32 -23.30
CA VAL A 820 -19.12 42.75 -24.66
C VAL A 820 -20.23 41.73 -24.93
N GLY A 821 -20.68 40.99 -23.90
CA GLY A 821 -21.58 39.85 -24.04
C GLY A 821 -23.07 40.14 -23.89
N TYR A 822 -23.46 41.24 -23.25
CA TYR A 822 -24.87 41.65 -23.17
C TYR A 822 -25.13 42.86 -24.07
N GLU A 823 -26.11 42.74 -24.97
CA GLU A 823 -26.48 43.81 -25.93
C GLU A 823 -26.87 45.13 -25.23
N ASN A 824 -27.38 45.04 -23.99
CA ASN A 824 -27.88 46.18 -23.21
C ASN A 824 -27.04 46.48 -21.96
N ALA A 825 -25.71 46.30 -22.01
CA ALA A 825 -24.83 46.69 -20.91
C ALA A 825 -24.53 48.20 -20.90
N GLU A 826 -24.53 48.81 -19.71
CA GLU A 826 -24.20 50.24 -19.51
C GLU A 826 -23.01 50.42 -18.57
N LEU A 827 -22.08 51.31 -18.92
CA LEU A 827 -20.93 51.68 -18.09
C LEU A 827 -21.17 53.03 -17.40
N TRP A 828 -21.32 53.03 -16.08
CA TRP A 828 -21.60 54.22 -15.28
C TRP A 828 -20.41 54.64 -14.43
N ILE A 829 -20.17 55.96 -14.38
CA ILE A 829 -19.02 56.53 -13.67
C ILE A 829 -19.41 57.69 -12.76
N GLU A 830 -18.71 57.79 -11.62
CA GLU A 830 -19.00 58.74 -10.53
C GLU A 830 -17.69 59.17 -9.85
N ASP A 831 -17.56 60.42 -9.40
CA ASP A 831 -16.31 60.98 -8.81
C ASP A 831 -16.51 61.77 -7.51
N GLY A 832 -17.69 61.66 -6.87
CA GLY A 832 -18.06 62.39 -5.67
C GLY A 832 -18.31 63.89 -5.84
N LYS A 833 -18.06 64.45 -7.04
CA LYS A 833 -18.12 65.89 -7.31
C LYS A 833 -19.16 66.24 -8.38
N ASN A 834 -19.27 65.41 -9.41
CA ASN A 834 -20.19 65.56 -10.52
C ASN A 834 -21.33 64.54 -10.41
N SER A 835 -22.49 64.86 -11.00
CA SER A 835 -23.60 63.91 -11.09
C SER A 835 -23.16 62.64 -11.84
N PRO A 836 -23.57 61.43 -11.39
CA PRO A 836 -23.28 60.18 -12.08
C PRO A 836 -23.57 60.25 -13.58
N ARG A 837 -22.69 59.66 -14.40
CA ARG A 837 -22.80 59.76 -15.86
C ARG A 837 -22.60 58.41 -16.55
N HIS A 838 -23.49 58.13 -17.51
CA HIS A 838 -23.32 57.02 -18.44
C HIS A 838 -22.23 57.33 -19.47
N LEU A 839 -21.19 56.49 -19.53
CA LEU A 839 -20.07 56.58 -20.46
C LEU A 839 -20.35 55.73 -21.71
N THR A 840 -20.91 56.36 -22.75
CA THR A 840 -21.18 55.70 -24.04
C THR A 840 -19.95 55.71 -24.96
N LEU A 841 -19.88 54.78 -25.91
CA LEU A 841 -18.79 54.73 -26.91
C LEU A 841 -18.60 56.06 -27.64
N GLY A 842 -19.69 56.75 -28.01
CA GLY A 842 -19.61 58.07 -28.65
C GLY A 842 -18.97 59.15 -27.76
N LYS A 843 -19.20 59.11 -26.43
CA LYS A 843 -18.52 60.00 -25.47
C LYS A 843 -17.04 59.65 -25.36
N VAL A 844 -16.70 58.36 -25.36
CA VAL A 844 -15.31 57.89 -25.34
C VAL A 844 -14.57 58.40 -26.58
N LEU A 845 -15.07 58.13 -27.79
CA LEU A 845 -14.46 58.58 -29.05
C LEU A 845 -14.24 60.10 -29.10
N LYS A 846 -15.22 60.88 -28.61
CA LYS A 846 -15.10 62.34 -28.52
C LYS A 846 -14.04 62.80 -27.52
N SER A 847 -13.95 62.13 -26.36
CA SER A 847 -13.01 62.50 -25.30
C SER A 847 -11.57 62.05 -25.54
N THR A 848 -11.38 60.91 -26.22
CA THR A 848 -10.06 60.32 -26.50
C THR A 848 -9.49 60.77 -27.84
N GLY A 849 -10.30 61.38 -28.71
CA GLY A 849 -9.86 61.81 -30.04
C GLY A 849 -9.61 60.66 -31.01
N ILE A 850 -10.13 59.47 -30.73
CA ILE A 850 -10.01 58.30 -31.61
C ILE A 850 -10.83 58.57 -32.88
N THR A 851 -10.13 58.83 -33.99
CA THR A 851 -10.70 59.11 -35.31
C THR A 851 -10.54 57.95 -36.30
N LYS A 852 -9.81 56.91 -35.91
CA LYS A 852 -9.65 55.65 -36.65
C LYS A 852 -9.85 54.50 -35.68
N ILE A 853 -10.84 53.66 -35.97
CA ILE A 853 -11.12 52.42 -35.23
C ILE A 853 -10.70 51.28 -36.15
N PRO A 854 -9.71 50.45 -35.75
CA PRO A 854 -9.40 49.23 -36.49
C PRO A 854 -10.59 48.27 -36.34
N ILE A 855 -11.13 47.80 -37.47
CA ILE A 855 -12.16 46.76 -37.52
C ILE A 855 -11.48 45.41 -37.67
#